data_AF-A0A4U5TR37-F1
#
_entry.id   AF-A0A4U5TR37-F1
#
_cell.length_a   1.000
_cell.length_b   1.000
_cell.length_c   1.000
_cell.angle_alpha   90.00
_cell.angle_beta   90.00
_cell.angle_gamma   90.00
#
_symmetry.space_group_name_H-M   'P 1'
#
loop_
_entity.id
_entity.type
_entity.pdbx_description
1 polymer ?
#
loop_
_entity_poly.entity_id
_entity_poly.type
_entity_poly.pdbx_seq_one_letter_code
_entity_poly.pdbx_strand_id
1 'polypeptide(L)'
;MGISMKIKDFVILFILVASLTSMQAQNYVVYNTKPNDTPQSIAQTNNIPLDLLYRYNPDLKRSKTINQQKIVIPKSESKNFGFLRYRVKNQETLYSISKSFNLSIADIKAFNPKLYDRELKAGEVLKLPAYKLPEEYQNIDFNQSIKNSNFTAFKHIVLPGENKADIASKYGMNLQTFDSLNQNIINVQSGQLVKVIPKLYSTEASKYDIEDLDMDLQYYKVPKRQTLFSLTKEFEVSEEIIYKLNPIVRREGLKAGMIIKLPQKLEILSDQAQIVNLENYIQNFNEKKLALFLPFSLNRFDIDSISEKNVLMRDQYLNVSLDMYQGVKMAINQAKSKSIYTDLVVFDTKRDPRVVDSILTDYNLENTDAIIGPVLNKNVDQLSRSLNAKNIPIFLPFTKSEHSQTTIINTIPDQSLKTETLITLIDSTRQNQNLIFITDSITQNAYDKYKYTFPKATFFQPEKTYIEPEELKNLLKPDQENWVILETTHKGVTESVVNSAYKYNKSFIEEETGKKSNYDIKLFTSDRNQAFREFLNNEALCQLRFTYISASKYDILESNTIIEKYKSKYGHTPSRYVLRAFDLTYDILLRLAYEGNLKNEKGLNPYTEYNENRFAYSKSFMSDVYQNTALYIIQYLPDFEIEILNENKL
;
A
#
# COMPACT_ATOMS: atom_id res chain seq x y z
N MET A 1 30.25 6.13 60.52
CA MET A 1 28.79 6.28 60.60
C MET A 1 28.22 5.62 59.35
N GLY A 2 27.73 4.40 59.48
CA GLY A 2 27.31 3.59 58.34
C GLY A 2 25.96 4.05 57.79
N ILE A 3 25.80 4.02 56.47
CA ILE A 3 24.50 3.92 55.83
C ILE A 3 24.57 2.79 54.81
N SER A 4 23.92 1.70 55.18
CA SER A 4 23.52 0.60 54.32
C SER A 4 22.56 1.13 53.25
N MET A 5 22.95 1.07 51.98
CA MET A 5 22.01 1.07 50.86
C MET A 5 21.82 -0.37 50.40
N LYS A 6 20.57 -0.83 50.44
CA LYS A 6 20.17 -2.23 50.26
C LYS A 6 20.06 -2.57 48.77
N ILE A 7 20.56 -3.74 48.40
CA ILE A 7 20.46 -4.41 47.08
C ILE A 7 19.02 -4.51 46.51
N LYS A 8 17.98 -4.18 47.28
CA LYS A 8 16.58 -4.10 46.81
C LYS A 8 16.31 -2.97 45.81
N ASP A 9 17.09 -1.88 45.82
CA ASP A 9 16.80 -0.72 44.98
C ASP A 9 17.25 -0.91 43.51
N PHE A 10 18.20 -1.81 43.24
CA PHE A 10 18.67 -2.10 41.89
C PHE A 10 17.76 -3.09 41.13
N VAL A 11 17.06 -3.98 41.86
CA VAL A 11 16.12 -4.94 41.27
C VAL A 11 14.78 -4.25 40.91
N ILE A 12 14.40 -3.18 41.62
CA ILE A 12 13.20 -2.39 41.30
C ILE A 12 13.42 -1.51 40.06
N LEU A 13 14.64 -1.05 39.79
CA LEU A 13 14.97 -0.27 38.59
C LEU A 13 15.05 -1.15 37.32
N PHE A 14 15.47 -2.42 37.45
CA PHE A 14 15.55 -3.34 36.31
C PHE A 14 14.20 -3.97 35.92
N ILE A 15 13.26 -4.10 36.87
CA ILE A 15 11.88 -4.57 36.59
C ILE A 15 11.00 -3.47 35.98
N LEU A 16 11.36 -2.19 36.13
CA LEU A 16 10.61 -1.07 35.54
C LEU A 16 10.96 -0.79 34.06
N VAL A 17 12.05 -1.37 33.53
CA VAL A 17 12.48 -1.17 32.13
C VAL A 17 11.97 -2.29 31.19
N ALA A 18 11.41 -3.38 31.72
CA ALA A 18 10.96 -4.53 30.91
C ALA A 18 9.49 -4.48 30.43
N SER A 19 8.79 -3.35 30.53
CA SER A 19 7.35 -3.26 30.15
C SER A 19 6.97 -2.11 29.22
N LEU A 20 7.88 -1.68 28.34
CA LEU A 20 7.54 -0.80 27.21
C LEU A 20 7.25 -1.63 25.96
N THR A 21 6.10 -2.32 25.97
CA THR A 21 5.48 -2.83 24.74
C THR A 21 4.77 -1.69 24.01
N SER A 22 4.94 -1.64 22.70
CA SER A 22 4.37 -0.71 21.72
C SER A 22 2.88 -0.40 21.93
N MET A 23 2.55 0.87 22.20
CA MET A 23 1.17 1.37 22.05
C MET A 23 1.03 2.07 20.68
N GLN A 24 0.25 1.47 19.78
CA GLN A 24 -0.33 2.17 18.62
C GLN A 24 -1.19 3.33 19.14
N ALA A 25 -1.03 4.54 18.58
CA ALA A 25 -1.73 5.71 19.09
C ALA A 25 -3.21 5.70 18.65
N GLN A 26 -4.09 5.44 19.61
CA GLN A 26 -5.53 5.54 19.48
C GLN A 26 -5.97 7.01 19.40
N ASN A 27 -7.12 7.30 18.76
CA ASN A 27 -7.78 8.64 18.69
C ASN A 27 -8.29 9.15 20.05
N TYR A 28 -7.87 8.50 21.13
CA TYR A 28 -8.20 8.79 22.51
C TYR A 28 -7.06 8.30 23.41
N VAL A 29 -7.03 8.73 24.67
CA VAL A 29 -6.14 8.23 25.72
C VAL A 29 -6.96 7.50 26.75
N VAL A 30 -6.50 6.34 27.23
CA VAL A 30 -7.04 5.73 28.44
C VAL A 30 -6.38 6.40 29.65
N TYR A 31 -7.15 7.19 30.38
CA TYR A 31 -6.70 7.94 31.56
C TYR A 31 -7.12 7.24 32.84
N ASN A 32 -6.17 7.07 33.76
CA ASN A 32 -6.42 6.58 35.11
C ASN A 32 -6.73 7.77 36.02
N THR A 33 -7.97 7.87 36.48
CA THR A 33 -8.42 8.96 37.36
C THR A 33 -7.70 8.93 38.71
N LYS A 34 -7.24 10.09 39.16
CA LYS A 34 -6.58 10.36 40.45
C LYS A 34 -7.60 10.69 41.55
N PRO A 35 -7.22 10.61 42.83
CA PRO A 35 -8.05 11.12 43.92
C PRO A 35 -8.41 12.60 43.70
N ASN A 36 -9.70 12.94 43.83
CA ASN A 36 -10.29 14.27 43.63
C ASN A 36 -10.47 14.72 42.17
N ASP A 37 -10.22 13.86 41.19
CA ASP A 37 -10.61 14.17 39.82
C ASP A 37 -12.13 14.36 39.71
N THR A 38 -12.54 15.32 38.88
CA THR A 38 -13.93 15.52 38.45
C THR A 38 -13.99 15.47 36.93
N PRO A 39 -15.13 15.08 36.31
CA PRO A 39 -15.27 15.16 34.86
C PRO A 39 -14.98 16.57 34.32
N GLN A 40 -15.35 17.61 35.08
CA GLN A 40 -15.06 19.01 34.78
C GLN A 40 -13.54 19.30 34.77
N SER A 41 -12.82 18.91 35.83
CA SER A 41 -11.37 19.15 35.90
C SER A 41 -10.61 18.37 34.83
N ILE A 42 -11.00 17.13 34.55
CA ILE A 42 -10.39 16.32 33.50
C ILE A 42 -10.62 16.95 32.12
N ALA A 43 -11.85 17.37 31.82
CA ALA A 43 -12.18 18.02 30.55
C ALA A 43 -11.36 19.30 30.35
N GLN A 44 -11.25 20.13 31.39
CA GLN A 44 -10.47 21.38 31.38
C GLN A 44 -8.97 21.12 31.20
N THR A 45 -8.38 20.18 31.96
CA THR A 45 -6.95 19.86 31.85
C THR A 45 -6.57 19.30 30.47
N ASN A 46 -7.52 18.65 29.78
CA ASN A 46 -7.28 18.04 28.47
C ASN A 46 -7.80 18.89 27.30
N ASN A 47 -8.23 20.13 27.54
CA ASN A 47 -8.77 21.05 26.53
C ASN A 47 -9.88 20.43 25.65
N ILE A 48 -10.79 19.64 26.25
CA ILE A 48 -11.93 19.05 25.53
C ILE A 48 -13.27 19.52 26.12
N PRO A 49 -14.33 19.63 25.31
CA PRO A 49 -15.66 19.90 25.83
C PRO A 49 -16.13 18.80 26.80
N LEU A 50 -16.79 19.21 27.88
CA LEU A 50 -17.29 18.29 28.90
C LEU A 50 -18.33 17.31 28.35
N ASP A 51 -19.17 17.74 27.40
CA ASP A 51 -20.14 16.89 26.72
C ASP A 51 -19.46 15.84 25.82
N LEU A 52 -18.32 16.18 25.22
CA LEU A 52 -17.49 15.25 24.46
C LEU A 52 -16.85 14.19 25.38
N LEU A 53 -16.31 14.60 26.53
CA LEU A 53 -15.82 13.68 27.55
C LEU A 53 -16.92 12.72 28.02
N TYR A 54 -18.14 13.24 28.27
CA TYR A 54 -19.28 12.42 28.62
C TYR A 54 -19.80 11.53 27.49
N ARG A 55 -19.57 11.90 26.23
CA ARG A 55 -19.94 11.08 25.07
C ARG A 55 -19.07 9.84 24.98
N TYR A 56 -17.77 9.98 25.23
CA TYR A 56 -16.83 8.86 25.30
C TYR A 56 -16.93 8.08 26.61
N ASN A 57 -17.46 8.70 27.67
CA ASN A 57 -17.63 8.09 29.00
C ASN A 57 -19.04 8.32 29.57
N PRO A 58 -20.08 7.70 28.98
CA PRO A 58 -21.46 7.97 29.36
C PRO A 58 -21.79 7.57 30.81
N ASP A 59 -21.02 6.66 31.42
CA ASP A 59 -21.22 6.26 32.81
C ASP A 59 -20.83 7.36 33.81
N LEU A 60 -19.96 8.30 33.41
CA LEU A 60 -19.57 9.43 34.27
C LEU A 60 -20.75 10.36 34.58
N LYS A 61 -21.77 10.40 33.72
CA LYS A 61 -22.99 11.20 33.96
C LYS A 61 -23.79 10.73 35.18
N ARG A 62 -23.62 9.47 35.58
CA ARG A 62 -24.39 8.84 36.67
C ARG A 62 -23.54 8.53 37.90
N SER A 63 -22.23 8.74 37.82
CA SER A 63 -21.31 8.40 38.91
C SER A 63 -21.15 9.56 39.89
N LYS A 64 -21.31 9.29 41.20
CA LYS A 64 -21.05 10.26 42.27
C LYS A 64 -19.56 10.37 42.63
N THR A 65 -18.74 9.40 42.22
CA THR A 65 -17.30 9.32 42.51
C THR A 65 -16.57 8.71 41.31
N ILE A 66 -15.49 9.35 40.85
CA ILE A 66 -14.73 8.89 39.68
C ILE A 66 -13.30 8.47 40.01
N ASN A 67 -12.99 8.18 41.27
CA ASN A 67 -11.63 7.84 41.70
C ASN A 67 -11.23 6.43 41.22
N GLN A 68 -9.97 6.28 40.80
CA GLN A 68 -9.33 4.99 40.48
C GLN A 68 -10.01 4.16 39.37
N GLN A 69 -10.71 4.80 38.42
CA GLN A 69 -11.24 4.16 37.23
C GLN A 69 -10.49 4.59 35.95
N LYS A 70 -10.47 3.68 34.97
CA LYS A 70 -9.99 3.97 33.61
C LYS A 70 -11.11 4.62 32.81
N ILE A 71 -10.85 5.80 32.27
CA ILE A 71 -11.77 6.53 31.39
C ILE A 71 -11.08 6.87 30.07
N VAL A 72 -11.85 7.13 29.03
CA VAL A 72 -11.36 7.42 27.68
C VAL A 72 -11.43 8.92 27.39
N ILE A 73 -10.29 9.57 27.25
CA ILE A 73 -10.19 10.99 26.90
C ILE A 73 -9.99 11.12 25.39
N PRO A 74 -10.97 11.62 24.62
CA PRO A 74 -10.83 11.79 23.17
C PRO A 74 -9.75 12.83 22.82
N LYS A 75 -9.01 12.58 21.73
CA LYS A 75 -7.98 13.50 21.21
C LYS A 75 -8.46 14.39 20.05
N SER A 76 -9.62 14.10 19.47
CA SER A 76 -10.24 14.90 18.39
C SER A 76 -11.77 14.98 18.55
N GLU A 77 -12.36 16.07 18.08
CA GLU A 77 -13.82 16.25 18.09
C GLU A 77 -14.49 15.46 16.97
N SER A 78 -14.95 14.23 17.27
CA SER A 78 -15.83 13.50 16.34
C SER A 78 -17.30 13.56 16.81
N LYS A 79 -18.12 14.34 16.11
CA LYS A 79 -19.57 14.43 16.36
C LYS A 79 -20.33 13.14 16.03
N ASN A 80 -19.71 12.24 15.27
CA ASN A 80 -20.30 10.98 14.80
C ASN A 80 -19.96 9.78 15.68
N PHE A 81 -19.29 9.93 16.82
CA PHE A 81 -18.91 8.82 17.68
C PHE A 81 -20.05 8.31 18.60
N GLY A 82 -20.17 6.98 18.76
CA GLY A 82 -21.13 6.30 19.63
C GLY A 82 -20.70 4.89 20.04
N PHE A 83 -21.59 4.13 20.68
CA PHE A 83 -21.32 2.77 21.19
C PHE A 83 -22.35 1.74 20.73
N LEU A 84 -21.86 0.58 20.29
CA LEU A 84 -22.63 -0.65 20.14
C LEU A 84 -22.55 -1.47 21.45
N ARG A 85 -23.68 -1.95 21.96
CA ARG A 85 -23.70 -2.87 23.12
C ARG A 85 -23.75 -4.31 22.64
N TYR A 86 -22.74 -5.11 22.98
CA TYR A 86 -22.59 -6.49 22.50
C TYR A 86 -22.58 -7.49 23.66
N ARG A 87 -23.48 -8.47 23.66
CA ARG A 87 -23.48 -9.55 24.66
C ARG A 87 -22.61 -10.71 24.19
N VAL A 88 -21.56 -11.01 24.96
CA VAL A 88 -20.59 -12.08 24.71
C VAL A 88 -21.29 -13.43 24.73
N LYS A 89 -21.01 -14.27 23.73
CA LYS A 89 -21.53 -15.63 23.60
C LYS A 89 -20.55 -16.65 24.17
N ASN A 90 -21.03 -17.89 24.33
CA ASN A 90 -20.18 -18.99 24.78
C ASN A 90 -18.98 -19.16 23.82
N GLN A 91 -17.78 -19.36 24.40
CA GLN A 91 -16.51 -19.56 23.69
C GLN A 91 -15.98 -18.34 22.89
N GLU A 92 -16.62 -17.18 22.94
CA GLU A 92 -16.06 -15.99 22.32
C GLU A 92 -14.87 -15.43 23.10
N THR A 93 -13.83 -15.06 22.36
CA THR A 93 -12.64 -14.37 22.87
C THR A 93 -12.62 -12.92 22.40
N LEU A 94 -11.87 -12.06 23.10
CA LEU A 94 -11.65 -10.69 22.64
C LEU A 94 -11.08 -10.65 21.22
N TYR A 95 -10.24 -11.61 20.84
CA TYR A 95 -9.73 -11.75 19.47
C TYR A 95 -10.84 -12.01 18.45
N SER A 96 -11.72 -12.98 18.71
CA SER A 96 -12.85 -13.29 17.81
C SER A 96 -13.83 -12.12 17.68
N ILE A 97 -14.06 -11.37 18.76
CA ILE A 97 -14.92 -10.17 18.76
C ILE A 97 -14.23 -9.03 18.00
N SER A 98 -12.93 -8.82 18.21
CA SER A 98 -12.16 -7.77 17.52
C SER A 98 -12.18 -7.97 16.01
N LYS A 99 -12.07 -9.21 15.53
CA LYS A 99 -12.19 -9.54 14.09
C LYS A 99 -13.62 -9.37 13.57
N SER A 100 -14.63 -9.72 14.36
CA SER A 100 -16.05 -9.62 13.95
C SER A 100 -16.52 -8.17 13.78
N PHE A 101 -15.98 -7.25 14.58
CA PHE A 101 -16.36 -5.84 14.57
C PHE A 101 -15.31 -4.92 13.94
N ASN A 102 -14.23 -5.49 13.39
CA ASN A 102 -13.07 -4.74 12.87
C ASN A 102 -12.52 -3.70 13.86
N LEU A 103 -12.37 -4.11 15.12
CA LEU A 103 -11.83 -3.30 16.21
C LEU A 103 -10.51 -3.91 16.68
N SER A 104 -9.62 -3.10 17.27
CA SER A 104 -8.50 -3.69 18.00
C SER A 104 -8.97 -4.18 19.37
N ILE A 105 -8.31 -5.21 19.92
CA ILE A 105 -8.57 -5.69 21.29
C ILE A 105 -8.36 -4.55 22.30
N ALA A 106 -7.39 -3.67 22.04
CA ALA A 106 -7.12 -2.51 22.86
C ALA A 106 -8.28 -1.50 22.83
N ASP A 107 -8.98 -1.35 21.69
CA ASP A 107 -10.17 -0.51 21.59
C ASP A 107 -11.35 -1.10 22.36
N ILE A 108 -11.53 -2.41 22.30
CA ILE A 108 -12.55 -3.09 23.10
C ILE A 108 -12.28 -2.90 24.60
N LYS A 109 -11.03 -3.08 25.05
CA LYS A 109 -10.67 -2.93 26.47
C LYS A 109 -10.77 -1.48 26.95
N ALA A 110 -10.43 -0.50 26.13
CA ALA A 110 -10.50 0.91 26.48
C ALA A 110 -11.90 1.34 26.95
N PHE A 111 -12.94 0.85 26.28
CA PHE A 111 -14.34 1.14 26.63
C PHE A 111 -15.00 0.10 27.54
N ASN A 112 -14.25 -0.94 27.93
CA ASN A 112 -14.66 -2.00 28.86
C ASN A 112 -13.56 -2.28 29.88
N PRO A 113 -13.23 -1.31 30.75
CA PRO A 113 -11.99 -1.32 31.53
C PRO A 113 -11.86 -2.50 32.52
N LYS A 114 -12.97 -3.14 32.90
CA LYS A 114 -12.95 -4.35 33.73
C LYS A 114 -12.18 -5.51 33.08
N LEU A 115 -12.00 -5.48 31.75
CA LEU A 115 -11.27 -6.50 30.98
C LEU A 115 -9.75 -6.30 30.97
N TYR A 116 -9.25 -5.28 31.67
CA TYR A 116 -7.82 -5.20 32.00
C TYR A 116 -7.47 -6.14 33.17
N ASP A 117 -8.40 -6.35 34.10
CA ASP A 117 -8.14 -7.02 35.38
C ASP A 117 -8.69 -8.45 35.43
N ARG A 118 -9.50 -8.84 34.44
CA ARG A 118 -10.01 -10.21 34.30
C ARG A 118 -10.32 -10.59 32.85
N GLU A 119 -10.45 -11.89 32.64
CA GLU A 119 -10.88 -12.44 31.36
C GLU A 119 -12.35 -12.14 31.06
N LEU A 120 -12.66 -12.18 29.76
CA LEU A 120 -13.99 -12.02 29.21
C LEU A 120 -14.88 -13.20 29.61
N LYS A 121 -16.08 -12.93 30.13
CA LYS A 121 -17.03 -13.98 30.52
C LYS A 121 -18.18 -14.08 29.52
N ALA A 122 -18.60 -15.31 29.21
CA ALA A 122 -19.82 -15.54 28.46
C ALA A 122 -21.02 -14.88 29.16
N GLY A 123 -21.88 -14.23 28.39
CA GLY A 123 -23.05 -13.48 28.87
C GLY A 123 -22.77 -12.03 29.29
N GLU A 124 -21.51 -11.60 29.35
CA GLU A 124 -21.14 -10.20 29.65
C GLU A 124 -21.55 -9.24 28.52
N VAL A 125 -21.89 -7.99 28.83
CA VAL A 125 -22.22 -6.96 27.81
C VAL A 125 -21.07 -5.97 27.65
N LEU A 126 -20.47 -5.93 26.47
CA LEU A 126 -19.41 -5.01 26.05
C LEU A 126 -19.95 -3.74 25.41
N LYS A 127 -19.23 -2.63 25.57
CA LYS A 127 -19.38 -1.38 24.83
C LYS A 127 -18.32 -1.30 23.75
N LEU A 128 -18.72 -1.41 22.49
CA LEU A 128 -17.83 -1.38 21.34
C LEU A 128 -17.93 0.00 20.68
N PRO A 129 -16.82 0.71 20.44
CA PRO A 129 -16.84 2.01 19.76
C PRO A 129 -17.35 1.87 18.32
N ALA A 130 -18.22 2.79 17.89
CA ALA A 130 -18.79 2.83 16.55
C ALA A 130 -18.99 4.27 16.06
N TYR A 131 -18.79 4.53 14.77
CA TYR A 131 -19.05 5.83 14.16
C TYR A 131 -20.40 5.80 13.42
N LYS A 132 -21.28 6.76 13.70
CA LYS A 132 -22.48 7.04 12.92
C LYS A 132 -22.07 7.49 11.52
N LEU A 133 -22.71 6.91 10.51
CA LEU A 133 -22.58 7.35 9.13
C LEU A 133 -23.12 8.80 9.02
N PRO A 134 -22.40 9.71 8.32
CA PRO A 134 -22.88 11.08 8.06
C PRO A 134 -24.28 11.09 7.40
N GLU A 135 -25.06 12.17 7.60
CA GLU A 135 -26.47 12.23 7.14
C GLU A 135 -26.65 12.01 5.63
N GLU A 136 -25.68 12.43 4.83
CA GLU A 136 -25.64 12.20 3.37
C GLU A 136 -25.60 10.73 2.96
N TYR A 137 -25.18 9.85 3.88
CA TYR A 137 -25.09 8.41 3.70
C TYR A 137 -26.32 7.67 4.25
N GLN A 138 -27.26 8.35 4.93
CA GLN A 138 -28.39 7.69 5.60
C GLN A 138 -29.49 7.17 4.65
N ASN A 139 -29.55 7.70 3.42
CA ASN A 139 -30.55 7.32 2.40
C ASN A 139 -29.96 6.53 1.22
N ILE A 140 -28.72 6.06 1.35
CA ILE A 140 -28.04 5.26 0.32
C ILE A 140 -28.29 3.79 0.65
N ASP A 141 -28.96 3.05 -0.24
CA ASP A 141 -29.05 1.59 -0.14
C ASP A 141 -27.71 0.98 -0.50
N PHE A 142 -26.81 0.89 0.48
CA PHE A 142 -25.47 0.31 0.35
C PHE A 142 -25.46 -1.16 -0.10
N ASN A 143 -26.61 -1.84 -0.07
CA ASN A 143 -26.74 -3.24 -0.46
C ASN A 143 -27.43 -3.45 -1.81
N GLN A 144 -27.83 -2.37 -2.50
CA GLN A 144 -28.48 -2.48 -3.79
C GLN A 144 -27.53 -3.10 -4.84
N SER A 145 -26.22 -2.85 -4.70
CA SER A 145 -25.16 -3.48 -5.49
C SER A 145 -24.95 -4.96 -5.19
N ILE A 146 -25.26 -5.40 -3.98
CA ILE A 146 -25.05 -6.78 -3.51
C ILE A 146 -26.21 -7.70 -3.95
N LYS A 147 -27.36 -7.12 -4.34
CA LYS A 147 -28.47 -7.84 -5.00
C LYS A 147 -28.17 -8.25 -6.45
N ASN A 148 -27.04 -7.82 -7.02
CA ASN A 148 -26.62 -8.11 -8.40
C ASN A 148 -25.43 -9.08 -8.47
N SER A 149 -25.16 -9.83 -7.41
CA SER A 149 -24.01 -10.72 -7.32
C SER A 149 -24.37 -12.20 -7.53
N ASN A 150 -23.57 -12.91 -8.32
CA ASN A 150 -23.63 -14.36 -8.51
C ASN A 150 -22.85 -15.15 -7.42
N PHE A 151 -22.40 -14.51 -6.33
CA PHE A 151 -21.72 -15.25 -5.25
C PHE A 151 -22.67 -16.26 -4.60
N THR A 152 -22.18 -17.49 -4.40
CA THR A 152 -22.89 -18.53 -3.64
C THR A 152 -23.18 -18.10 -2.21
N ALA A 153 -22.41 -17.16 -1.65
CA ALA A 153 -22.73 -16.39 -0.45
C ALA A 153 -21.98 -15.06 -0.39
N PHE A 154 -22.63 -14.01 0.12
CA PHE A 154 -22.05 -12.67 0.23
C PHE A 154 -22.44 -11.97 1.52
N LYS A 155 -21.75 -10.85 1.86
CA LYS A 155 -22.01 -10.09 3.09
C LYS A 155 -22.97 -8.92 2.81
N HIS A 156 -24.06 -8.85 3.57
CA HIS A 156 -25.07 -7.80 3.57
C HIS A 156 -24.87 -6.89 4.79
N ILE A 157 -24.84 -5.58 4.61
CA ILE A 157 -24.83 -4.60 5.70
C ILE A 157 -26.28 -4.37 6.15
N VAL A 158 -26.64 -4.79 7.35
CA VAL A 158 -27.99 -4.61 7.91
C VAL A 158 -28.32 -3.11 7.94
N LEU A 159 -29.42 -2.68 7.33
CA LEU A 159 -29.80 -1.26 7.31
C LEU A 159 -30.58 -0.84 8.58
N PRO A 160 -30.74 0.47 8.85
CA PRO A 160 -31.64 0.99 9.90
C PRO A 160 -33.05 0.38 9.81
N GLY A 161 -33.47 -0.32 10.87
CA GLY A 161 -34.81 -0.92 10.97
C GLY A 161 -34.99 -2.30 10.32
N GLU A 162 -33.95 -2.85 9.67
CA GLU A 162 -34.00 -4.16 9.02
C GLU A 162 -33.79 -5.29 10.04
N ASN A 163 -34.69 -6.30 10.07
CA ASN A 163 -34.59 -7.46 10.96
C ASN A 163 -34.22 -8.75 10.20
N LYS A 164 -33.89 -9.84 10.92
CA LYS A 164 -33.39 -11.08 10.28
C LYS A 164 -34.39 -11.71 9.31
N ALA A 165 -35.68 -11.59 9.59
CA ALA A 165 -36.75 -12.08 8.71
C ALA A 165 -36.88 -11.22 7.46
N ASP A 166 -36.73 -9.89 7.59
CA ASP A 166 -36.73 -8.98 6.44
C ASP A 166 -35.57 -9.30 5.50
N ILE A 167 -34.36 -9.53 6.06
CA ILE A 167 -33.17 -9.88 5.28
C ILE A 167 -33.32 -11.26 4.63
N ALA A 168 -33.75 -12.27 5.38
CA ALA A 168 -33.95 -13.61 4.85
C ALA A 168 -35.00 -13.62 3.72
N SER A 169 -36.13 -12.92 3.92
CA SER A 169 -37.17 -12.75 2.91
C SER A 169 -36.66 -11.99 1.68
N LYS A 170 -35.84 -10.95 1.88
CA LYS A 170 -35.22 -10.13 0.82
C LYS A 170 -34.30 -10.93 -0.10
N TYR A 171 -33.71 -12.02 0.39
CA TYR A 171 -32.86 -12.92 -0.41
C TYR A 171 -33.54 -14.26 -0.75
N GLY A 172 -34.81 -14.44 -0.37
CA GLY A 172 -35.58 -15.66 -0.65
C GLY A 172 -35.07 -16.91 0.09
N MET A 173 -34.36 -16.72 1.20
CA MET A 173 -33.85 -17.79 2.06
C MET A 173 -34.74 -17.97 3.29
N ASN A 174 -34.77 -19.18 3.86
CA ASN A 174 -35.47 -19.39 5.14
C ASN A 174 -34.59 -18.98 6.33
N LEU A 175 -35.22 -18.72 7.48
CA LEU A 175 -34.52 -18.28 8.69
C LEU A 175 -33.50 -19.31 9.22
N GLN A 176 -33.73 -20.61 9.04
CA GLN A 176 -32.78 -21.64 9.45
C GLN A 176 -31.49 -21.59 8.61
N THR A 177 -31.60 -21.34 7.30
CA THR A 177 -30.46 -21.14 6.40
C THR A 177 -29.72 -19.85 6.73
N PHE A 178 -30.44 -18.78 7.04
CA PHE A 178 -29.81 -17.54 7.51
C PHE A 178 -29.05 -17.76 8.83
N ASP A 179 -29.67 -18.42 9.81
CA ASP A 179 -29.08 -18.69 11.13
C ASP A 179 -27.89 -19.68 11.02
N SER A 180 -27.92 -20.66 10.10
CA SER A 180 -26.81 -21.60 9.88
C SER A 180 -25.59 -20.97 9.18
N LEU A 181 -25.80 -19.94 8.36
CA LEU A 181 -24.72 -19.15 7.75
C LEU A 181 -24.14 -18.13 8.72
N ASN A 182 -24.91 -17.76 9.73
CA ASN A 182 -24.60 -16.74 10.72
C ASN A 182 -24.69 -17.31 12.13
N GLN A 183 -24.05 -18.46 12.38
CA GLN A 183 -24.14 -19.23 13.63
C GLN A 183 -23.82 -18.41 14.90
N ASN A 184 -23.13 -17.28 14.72
CA ASN A 184 -22.77 -16.32 15.77
C ASN A 184 -23.60 -15.03 15.74
N ILE A 185 -24.78 -14.98 15.12
CA ILE A 185 -25.66 -13.81 15.06
C ILE A 185 -27.07 -14.21 15.51
N ILE A 186 -27.50 -13.75 16.69
CA ILE A 186 -28.83 -14.09 17.25
C ILE A 186 -29.88 -13.09 16.75
N ASN A 187 -29.54 -11.81 16.77
CA ASN A 187 -30.31 -10.71 16.19
C ASN A 187 -29.38 -9.84 15.34
N VAL A 188 -29.92 -9.30 14.24
CA VAL A 188 -29.20 -8.38 13.35
C VAL A 188 -29.32 -6.95 13.86
N GLN A 189 -28.29 -6.13 13.67
CA GLN A 189 -28.24 -4.72 14.09
C GLN A 189 -27.77 -3.84 12.94
N SER A 190 -28.31 -2.63 12.82
CA SER A 190 -27.97 -1.73 11.72
C SER A 190 -26.46 -1.41 11.68
N GLY A 191 -25.87 -1.49 10.49
CA GLY A 191 -24.43 -1.43 10.23
C GLY A 191 -23.68 -2.76 10.34
N GLN A 192 -24.32 -3.83 10.85
CA GLN A 192 -23.70 -5.15 10.98
C GLN A 192 -23.62 -5.88 9.64
N LEU A 193 -22.49 -6.54 9.37
CA LEU A 193 -22.35 -7.41 8.21
C LEU A 193 -22.88 -8.83 8.53
N VAL A 194 -23.81 -9.33 7.72
CA VAL A 194 -24.38 -10.69 7.82
C VAL A 194 -24.20 -11.44 6.51
N LYS A 195 -23.97 -12.75 6.55
CA LYS A 195 -23.79 -13.60 5.37
C LYS A 195 -25.15 -14.05 4.83
N VAL A 196 -25.41 -13.84 3.55
CA VAL A 196 -26.66 -14.21 2.87
C VAL A 196 -26.35 -14.95 1.58
N ILE A 197 -27.32 -15.76 1.11
CA ILE A 197 -27.24 -16.50 -0.15
C ILE A 197 -28.50 -16.21 -0.98
N PRO A 198 -28.40 -15.97 -2.30
CA PRO A 198 -29.56 -15.69 -3.13
C PRO A 198 -30.35 -16.97 -3.44
N LYS A 199 -31.67 -16.86 -3.56
CA LYS A 199 -32.53 -17.96 -4.03
C LYS A 199 -32.25 -18.25 -5.51
N LEU A 200 -31.49 -19.30 -5.80
CA LEU A 200 -31.33 -19.83 -7.15
C LEU A 200 -32.65 -20.51 -7.55
N TYR A 201 -33.39 -19.89 -8.48
CA TYR A 201 -34.41 -20.62 -9.24
C TYR A 201 -33.71 -21.33 -10.40
N SER A 202 -33.65 -22.65 -10.30
CA SER A 202 -33.33 -23.52 -11.41
C SER A 202 -34.44 -23.40 -12.45
N THR A 203 -34.18 -22.74 -13.58
CA THR A 203 -34.77 -23.13 -14.85
C THR A 203 -33.76 -22.92 -15.97
N GLU A 204 -33.69 -23.96 -16.79
CA GLU A 204 -32.75 -24.23 -17.86
C GLU A 204 -32.70 -23.14 -18.95
N ALA A 205 -31.56 -23.11 -19.65
CA ALA A 205 -31.31 -22.47 -20.94
C ALA A 205 -31.01 -20.95 -20.99
N SER A 206 -29.73 -20.62 -20.79
CA SER A 206 -28.90 -19.71 -21.61
C SER A 206 -27.52 -19.60 -20.94
N LYS A 207 -26.48 -20.41 -21.23
CA LYS A 207 -25.72 -20.61 -22.48
C LYS A 207 -25.17 -19.35 -23.16
N TYR A 208 -24.88 -18.33 -22.36
CA TYR A 208 -23.88 -17.30 -22.62
C TYR A 208 -23.37 -16.82 -21.27
N ASP A 209 -22.25 -17.39 -20.81
CA ASP A 209 -21.70 -17.14 -19.48
C ASP A 209 -21.13 -15.72 -19.36
N ILE A 210 -21.37 -15.11 -18.20
CA ILE A 210 -20.92 -13.76 -17.82
C ILE A 210 -19.46 -13.81 -17.33
N GLU A 211 -18.79 -14.95 -17.44
CA GLU A 211 -17.41 -15.21 -17.01
C GLU A 211 -16.33 -14.54 -17.90
N ASP A 212 -16.72 -13.90 -19.00
CA ASP A 212 -15.80 -13.34 -20.02
C ASP A 212 -15.70 -11.80 -20.02
N LEU A 213 -15.99 -11.12 -18.91
CA LEU A 213 -15.90 -9.66 -18.85
C LEU A 213 -14.98 -9.24 -17.70
N ASP A 214 -13.67 -9.37 -17.95
CA ASP A 214 -12.58 -8.82 -17.13
C ASP A 214 -12.51 -7.31 -17.34
N MET A 215 -13.35 -6.59 -16.60
CA MET A 215 -13.36 -5.14 -16.57
C MET A 215 -13.27 -4.72 -15.11
N ASP A 216 -12.40 -3.77 -14.79
CA ASP A 216 -12.56 -2.99 -13.57
C ASP A 216 -13.92 -2.31 -13.64
N LEU A 217 -14.67 -2.30 -12.55
CA LEU A 217 -16.07 -1.87 -12.56
C LEU A 217 -16.25 -0.73 -11.56
N GLN A 218 -16.89 0.35 -12.00
CA GLN A 218 -17.31 1.44 -11.14
C GLN A 218 -18.82 1.49 -10.97
N TYR A 219 -19.24 2.07 -9.86
CA TYR A 219 -20.62 2.44 -9.63
C TYR A 219 -20.85 3.85 -10.17
N TYR A 220 -21.65 3.96 -11.21
CA TYR A 220 -22.01 5.22 -11.84
C TYR A 220 -23.45 5.60 -11.50
N LYS A 221 -23.64 6.83 -10.98
CA LYS A 221 -24.98 7.38 -10.70
C LYS A 221 -25.50 8.12 -11.92
N VAL A 222 -26.57 7.58 -12.52
CA VAL A 222 -27.21 8.09 -13.75
C VAL A 222 -27.71 9.53 -13.55
N PRO A 223 -27.16 10.54 -14.26
CA PRO A 223 -27.62 11.92 -14.19
C PRO A 223 -29.03 12.12 -14.74
N LYS A 224 -29.65 13.29 -14.47
CA LYS A 224 -30.91 13.68 -15.13
C LYS A 224 -30.67 13.86 -16.63
N ARG A 225 -31.55 13.29 -17.47
CA ARG A 225 -31.50 13.29 -18.95
C ARG A 225 -30.45 12.37 -19.60
N GLN A 226 -29.75 11.56 -18.82
CA GLN A 226 -28.89 10.49 -19.35
C GLN A 226 -29.76 9.40 -20.00
N THR A 227 -29.36 8.93 -21.18
CA THR A 227 -30.03 7.83 -21.89
C THR A 227 -29.10 6.62 -21.98
N LEU A 228 -29.66 5.44 -22.27
CA LEU A 228 -28.82 4.25 -22.46
C LEU A 228 -27.84 4.45 -23.63
N PHE A 229 -28.30 5.06 -24.71
CA PHE A 229 -27.45 5.42 -25.85
C PHE A 229 -26.35 6.42 -25.49
N SER A 230 -26.59 7.39 -24.60
CA SER A 230 -25.52 8.29 -24.17
C SER A 230 -24.50 7.59 -23.28
N LEU A 231 -24.92 6.61 -22.46
CA LEU A 231 -24.00 5.80 -21.66
C LEU A 231 -23.11 4.90 -22.49
N THR A 232 -23.62 4.30 -23.57
CA THR A 232 -22.79 3.45 -24.44
C THR A 232 -21.69 4.24 -25.13
N LYS A 233 -21.95 5.52 -25.42
CA LYS A 233 -20.96 6.44 -25.98
C LYS A 233 -19.99 6.97 -24.94
N GLU A 234 -20.47 7.31 -23.74
CA GLU A 234 -19.65 7.86 -22.66
C GLU A 234 -18.67 6.83 -22.05
N PHE A 235 -19.07 5.56 -21.99
CA PHE A 235 -18.29 4.47 -21.41
C PHE A 235 -17.72 3.51 -22.45
N GLU A 236 -17.86 3.84 -23.74
CA GLU A 236 -17.38 3.05 -24.89
C GLU A 236 -17.77 1.55 -24.85
N VAL A 237 -18.94 1.25 -24.30
CA VAL A 237 -19.43 -0.12 -24.11
C VAL A 237 -20.75 -0.33 -24.82
N SER A 238 -21.02 -1.55 -25.28
CA SER A 238 -22.29 -1.86 -25.95
C SER A 238 -23.46 -1.86 -24.95
N GLU A 239 -24.68 -1.63 -25.45
CA GLU A 239 -25.90 -1.74 -24.62
C GLU A 239 -26.00 -3.12 -23.99
N GLU A 240 -25.59 -4.17 -24.72
CA GLU A 240 -25.54 -5.55 -24.24
C GLU A 240 -24.61 -5.73 -23.04
N ILE A 241 -23.45 -5.07 -23.01
CA ILE A 241 -22.56 -5.08 -21.84
C ILE A 241 -23.20 -4.34 -20.66
N ILE A 242 -23.82 -3.18 -20.90
CA ILE A 242 -24.54 -2.45 -19.85
C ILE A 242 -25.68 -3.30 -19.29
N TYR A 243 -26.43 -4.01 -20.13
CA TYR A 243 -27.49 -4.92 -19.70
C TYR A 243 -26.95 -6.16 -18.98
N LYS A 244 -25.81 -6.71 -19.39
CA LYS A 244 -25.17 -7.83 -18.69
C LYS A 244 -24.68 -7.43 -17.29
N LEU A 245 -24.03 -6.28 -17.18
CA LEU A 245 -23.57 -5.73 -15.91
C LEU A 245 -24.73 -5.22 -15.03
N ASN A 246 -25.82 -4.80 -15.67
CA ASN A 246 -27.01 -4.25 -15.02
C ASN A 246 -28.29 -4.89 -15.56
N PRO A 247 -28.58 -6.18 -15.24
CA PRO A 247 -29.75 -6.88 -15.78
C PRO A 247 -31.08 -6.18 -15.45
N ILE A 248 -31.11 -5.39 -14.38
CA ILE A 248 -32.25 -4.56 -14.02
C ILE A 248 -32.55 -3.45 -15.05
N VAL A 249 -31.53 -2.88 -15.71
CA VAL A 249 -31.70 -1.84 -16.76
C VAL A 249 -32.39 -2.44 -17.99
N ARG A 250 -32.16 -3.73 -18.28
CA ARG A 250 -32.86 -4.48 -19.34
C ARG A 250 -34.33 -4.74 -19.00
N ARG A 251 -34.66 -4.93 -17.71
CA ARG A 251 -36.03 -5.23 -17.26
C ARG A 251 -36.89 -3.98 -17.07
N GLU A 252 -36.32 -2.89 -16.55
CA GLU A 252 -37.08 -1.72 -16.10
C GLU A 252 -36.75 -0.40 -16.82
N GLY A 253 -35.77 -0.41 -17.72
CA GLY A 253 -35.25 0.79 -18.37
C GLY A 253 -34.35 1.63 -17.47
N LEU A 254 -33.52 2.48 -18.08
CA LEU A 254 -32.60 3.38 -17.39
C LEU A 254 -33.36 4.58 -16.79
N LYS A 255 -33.23 4.82 -15.47
CA LYS A 255 -33.90 5.92 -14.76
C LYS A 255 -32.88 6.88 -14.15
N ALA A 256 -33.19 8.18 -14.13
CA ALA A 256 -32.33 9.18 -13.51
C ALA A 256 -32.18 8.93 -12.00
N GLY A 257 -30.97 9.06 -11.49
CA GLY A 257 -30.59 8.80 -10.10
C GLY A 257 -30.24 7.34 -9.78
N MET A 258 -30.44 6.41 -10.72
CA MET A 258 -30.08 5.00 -10.59
C MET A 258 -28.56 4.84 -10.48
N ILE A 259 -28.08 3.93 -9.62
CA ILE A 259 -26.65 3.57 -9.58
C ILE A 259 -26.48 2.26 -10.32
N ILE A 260 -25.67 2.29 -11.38
CA ILE A 260 -25.41 1.15 -12.25
C ILE A 260 -23.92 0.82 -12.24
N LYS A 261 -23.62 -0.47 -12.35
CA LYS A 261 -22.27 -1.01 -12.52
C LYS A 261 -21.87 -0.85 -13.98
N LEU A 262 -21.03 0.12 -14.26
CA LEU A 262 -20.41 0.23 -15.57
C LEU A 262 -18.97 -0.23 -15.42
N PRO A 263 -18.29 -0.59 -16.51
CA PRO A 263 -16.84 -0.63 -16.49
C PRO A 263 -16.38 0.68 -15.86
N GLN A 264 -15.40 0.60 -14.95
CA GLN A 264 -14.51 1.72 -14.77
C GLN A 264 -14.23 2.16 -16.19
N LYS A 265 -14.44 3.45 -16.42
CA LYS A 265 -13.60 4.09 -17.39
C LYS A 265 -12.23 3.73 -16.83
N LEU A 266 -11.62 2.69 -17.41
CA LEU A 266 -10.22 2.76 -17.68
C LEU A 266 -10.15 4.19 -18.20
N GLU A 267 -9.62 5.09 -17.38
CA GLU A 267 -8.59 5.90 -17.97
C GLU A 267 -7.60 4.88 -18.54
N ILE A 268 -7.98 4.30 -19.69
CA ILE A 268 -7.12 4.28 -20.82
C ILE A 268 -6.59 5.69 -20.72
N LEU A 269 -5.30 5.73 -20.49
CA LEU A 269 -4.42 6.81 -20.82
C LEU A 269 -4.62 7.12 -22.35
N SER A 270 -5.86 7.34 -22.78
CA SER A 270 -6.35 7.61 -24.14
C SER A 270 -6.71 9.07 -24.31
N ASP A 271 -6.86 9.82 -23.22
CA ASP A 271 -6.14 11.08 -23.16
C ASP A 271 -4.83 10.76 -22.49
N GLN A 272 -3.83 10.45 -23.31
CA GLN A 272 -2.41 10.33 -22.96
C GLN A 272 -2.14 10.95 -21.59
N ALA A 273 -1.84 10.19 -20.52
CA ALA A 273 -1.06 10.82 -19.44
C ALA A 273 0.33 11.02 -20.04
N GLN A 274 0.42 12.05 -20.88
CA GLN A 274 1.68 12.53 -21.39
C GLN A 274 2.51 12.78 -20.16
N ILE A 275 3.67 12.14 -20.12
CA ILE A 275 4.70 12.46 -19.16
C ILE A 275 4.90 13.98 -19.22
N VAL A 276 4.56 14.65 -18.14
CA VAL A 276 4.59 16.10 -18.10
C VAL A 276 5.99 16.52 -17.69
N ASN A 277 6.62 17.34 -18.53
CA ASN A 277 7.83 18.04 -18.14
C ASN A 277 7.47 19.28 -17.31
N LEU A 278 7.55 19.15 -15.97
CA LEU A 278 7.25 20.24 -15.04
C LEU A 278 8.16 21.47 -15.20
N GLU A 279 9.32 21.37 -15.86
CA GLU A 279 10.15 22.55 -16.17
C GLU A 279 9.40 23.59 -17.02
N ASN A 280 8.42 23.16 -17.81
CA ASN A 280 7.62 24.04 -18.66
C ASN A 280 6.52 24.80 -17.91
N TYR A 281 6.26 24.46 -16.65
CA TYR A 281 5.13 24.97 -15.86
C TYR A 281 5.57 25.66 -14.56
N ILE A 282 6.84 26.06 -14.48
CA ILE A 282 7.38 26.78 -13.32
C ILE A 282 6.68 28.15 -13.20
N GLN A 283 6.00 28.40 -12.07
CA GLN A 283 5.31 29.66 -11.81
C GLN A 283 5.55 30.23 -10.42
N ASN A 284 6.00 29.42 -9.47
CA ASN A 284 6.33 29.83 -8.11
C ASN A 284 7.85 29.81 -7.88
N PHE A 285 8.45 31.00 -7.86
CA PHE A 285 9.90 31.18 -7.63
C PHE A 285 10.28 31.48 -6.18
N ASN A 286 9.33 31.42 -5.24
CA ASN A 286 9.65 31.57 -3.82
C ASN A 286 10.66 30.49 -3.40
N GLU A 287 11.55 30.83 -2.48
CA GLU A 287 12.53 29.89 -1.93
C GLU A 287 11.83 28.67 -1.31
N LYS A 288 12.26 27.47 -1.71
CA LYS A 288 11.70 26.20 -1.26
C LYS A 288 12.42 25.74 0.00
N LYS A 289 11.68 25.39 1.04
CA LYS A 289 12.23 24.98 2.34
C LYS A 289 12.15 23.47 2.47
N LEU A 290 13.28 22.78 2.37
CA LEU A 290 13.37 21.34 2.48
C LEU A 290 14.10 20.92 3.75
N ALA A 291 13.62 19.85 4.39
CA ALA A 291 14.37 19.16 5.43
C ALA A 291 14.75 17.75 4.98
N LEU A 292 16.00 17.37 5.20
CA LEU A 292 16.56 16.08 4.81
C LEU A 292 16.96 15.29 6.05
N PHE A 293 16.30 14.16 6.28
CA PHE A 293 16.53 13.29 7.43
C PHE A 293 17.29 12.03 7.00
N LEU A 294 18.59 11.95 7.29
CA LEU A 294 19.43 10.83 6.89
C LEU A 294 20.24 10.24 8.06
N PRO A 295 20.56 8.93 8.05
CA PRO A 295 21.27 8.27 9.15
C PRO A 295 22.80 8.31 9.00
N PHE A 296 23.40 9.50 8.90
CA PHE A 296 24.85 9.65 8.78
C PHE A 296 25.60 8.99 9.96
N SER A 297 25.05 9.03 11.17
CA SER A 297 25.68 8.47 12.37
C SER A 297 27.11 9.01 12.57
N LEU A 298 27.28 10.33 12.40
CA LEU A 298 28.61 10.98 12.40
C LEU A 298 29.34 10.83 13.73
N ASN A 299 28.61 10.59 14.82
CA ASN A 299 29.18 10.31 16.14
C ASN A 299 30.06 9.05 16.19
N ARG A 300 30.06 8.22 15.14
CA ARG A 300 30.97 7.06 15.01
C ARG A 300 32.41 7.47 14.66
N PHE A 301 32.62 8.69 14.15
CA PHE A 301 33.94 9.23 13.86
C PHE A 301 34.62 9.81 15.11
N ASP A 302 33.86 10.12 16.16
CA ASP A 302 34.38 10.66 17.43
C ASP A 302 35.06 9.58 18.32
N ILE A 303 35.22 8.35 17.82
CA ILE A 303 35.78 7.22 18.57
C ILE A 303 37.25 7.04 18.17
N ASP A 304 38.16 7.56 19.00
CA ASP A 304 39.62 7.59 18.77
C ASP A 304 40.28 6.23 18.41
N SER A 305 39.60 5.11 18.72
CA SER A 305 40.10 3.75 18.46
C SER A 305 39.69 3.17 17.10
N ILE A 306 38.89 3.86 16.30
CA ILE A 306 38.39 3.36 15.02
C ILE A 306 38.94 4.20 13.87
N SER A 307 39.59 3.54 12.90
CA SER A 307 40.02 4.23 11.66
C SER A 307 38.81 4.72 10.86
N GLU A 308 38.78 6.01 10.54
CA GLU A 308 37.74 6.65 9.70
C GLU A 308 37.51 5.90 8.39
N LYS A 309 38.59 5.45 7.74
CA LYS A 309 38.55 4.64 6.52
C LYS A 309 37.77 3.34 6.73
N ASN A 310 37.93 2.69 7.88
CA ASN A 310 37.20 1.46 8.18
C ASN A 310 35.71 1.71 8.43
N VAL A 311 35.34 2.86 9.00
CA VAL A 311 33.92 3.26 9.14
C VAL A 311 33.30 3.44 7.76
N LEU A 312 33.94 4.21 6.88
CA LEU A 312 33.46 4.46 5.51
C LEU A 312 33.35 3.17 4.69
N MET A 313 34.32 2.26 4.79
CA MET A 313 34.31 1.02 4.02
C MET A 313 33.23 0.02 4.47
N ARG A 314 32.78 0.07 5.73
CA ARG A 314 31.89 -0.95 6.30
C ARG A 314 30.47 -0.46 6.54
N ASP A 315 30.25 0.84 6.68
CA ASP A 315 28.95 1.37 7.06
C ASP A 315 28.07 1.68 5.85
N GLN A 316 27.32 0.68 5.39
CA GLN A 316 26.43 0.80 4.24
C GLN A 316 25.39 1.92 4.39
N TYR A 317 24.84 2.15 5.59
CA TYR A 317 23.84 3.20 5.80
C TYR A 317 24.45 4.59 5.70
N LEU A 318 25.68 4.77 6.19
CA LEU A 318 26.42 6.01 5.99
C LEU A 318 26.68 6.23 4.50
N ASN A 319 27.13 5.22 3.77
CA ASN A 319 27.41 5.33 2.34
C ASN A 319 26.14 5.69 1.54
N VAL A 320 25.01 5.04 1.81
CA VAL A 320 23.71 5.42 1.22
C VAL A 320 23.33 6.86 1.57
N SER A 321 23.57 7.30 2.81
CA SER A 321 23.27 8.67 3.24
C SER A 321 24.14 9.71 2.52
N LEU A 322 25.43 9.42 2.33
CA LEU A 322 26.36 10.28 1.59
C LEU A 322 25.95 10.37 0.12
N ASP A 323 25.64 9.24 -0.52
CA ASP A 323 25.15 9.19 -1.90
C ASP A 323 23.85 9.99 -2.07
N MET A 324 22.90 9.80 -1.16
CA MET A 324 21.66 10.57 -1.16
C MET A 324 21.92 12.07 -1.04
N TYR A 325 22.76 12.47 -0.09
CA TYR A 325 23.10 13.88 0.10
C TYR A 325 23.74 14.49 -1.16
N GLN A 326 24.60 13.73 -1.85
CA GLN A 326 25.16 14.16 -3.13
C GLN A 326 24.07 14.34 -4.20
N GLY A 327 23.16 13.38 -4.35
CA GLY A 327 22.04 13.47 -5.29
C GLY A 327 21.12 14.67 -5.01
N VAL A 328 20.77 14.90 -3.74
CA VAL A 328 19.99 16.08 -3.30
C VAL A 328 20.69 17.38 -3.70
N LYS A 329 22.00 17.51 -3.43
CA LYS A 329 22.77 18.71 -3.80
C LYS A 329 22.81 18.93 -5.30
N MET A 330 22.94 17.86 -6.08
CA MET A 330 22.92 17.95 -7.54
C MET A 330 21.56 18.43 -8.05
N ALA A 331 20.46 17.92 -7.49
CA ALA A 331 19.11 18.35 -7.86
C ALA A 331 18.85 19.82 -7.51
N ILE A 332 19.29 20.27 -6.33
CA ILE A 332 19.22 21.69 -5.94
C ILE A 332 19.99 22.57 -6.91
N ASN A 333 21.21 22.17 -7.32
CA ASN A 333 21.97 22.93 -8.30
C ASN A 333 21.29 22.97 -9.68
N GLN A 334 20.66 21.87 -10.09
CA GLN A 334 19.86 21.81 -11.32
C GLN A 334 18.64 22.74 -11.22
N ALA A 335 17.89 22.70 -10.12
CA ALA A 335 16.75 23.57 -9.86
C ALA A 335 17.15 25.05 -9.80
N LYS A 336 18.30 25.37 -9.21
CA LYS A 336 18.87 26.71 -9.17
C LYS A 336 19.13 27.28 -10.57
N SER A 337 19.54 26.44 -11.54
CA SER A 337 19.70 26.86 -12.94
C SER A 337 18.38 27.27 -13.60
N LYS A 338 17.24 26.90 -12.99
CA LYS A 338 15.87 27.27 -13.37
C LYS A 338 15.28 28.36 -12.45
N SER A 339 16.12 29.07 -11.71
CA SER A 339 15.73 30.09 -10.73
C SER A 339 14.87 29.57 -9.56
N ILE A 340 14.91 28.26 -9.29
CA ILE A 340 14.29 27.66 -8.11
C ILE A 340 15.35 27.57 -7.02
N TYR A 341 15.25 28.43 -6.01
CA TYR A 341 16.16 28.45 -4.86
C TYR A 341 15.64 27.54 -3.73
N THR A 342 16.55 26.94 -2.98
CA THR A 342 16.23 25.99 -1.92
C THR A 342 17.02 26.31 -0.65
N ASP A 343 16.30 26.48 0.45
CA ASP A 343 16.83 26.42 1.80
C ASP A 343 16.75 24.96 2.28
N LEU A 344 17.91 24.31 2.42
CA LEU A 344 18.02 22.91 2.80
C LEU A 344 18.58 22.79 4.21
N VAL A 345 17.80 22.20 5.12
CA VAL A 345 18.27 21.79 6.44
C VAL A 345 18.49 20.28 6.46
N VAL A 346 19.65 19.84 6.96
CA VAL A 346 20.04 18.43 6.98
C VAL A 346 20.18 17.94 8.40
N PHE A 347 19.52 16.82 8.72
CA PHE A 347 19.49 16.23 10.06
C PHE A 347 20.08 14.82 10.06
N ASP A 348 21.04 14.57 10.95
CA ASP A 348 21.55 13.23 11.24
C ASP A 348 20.65 12.51 12.23
N THR A 349 19.87 11.56 11.73
CA THR A 349 18.95 10.75 12.54
C THR A 349 19.65 9.70 13.40
N LYS A 350 20.94 9.42 13.17
CA LYS A 350 21.76 8.42 13.88
C LYS A 350 21.13 7.03 13.98
N ARG A 351 20.15 6.71 13.11
CA ARG A 351 19.34 5.47 13.15
C ARG A 351 18.62 5.30 14.48
N ASP A 352 18.32 6.37 15.19
CA ASP A 352 17.70 6.32 16.51
C ASP A 352 16.44 7.19 16.52
N PRO A 353 15.24 6.61 16.76
CA PRO A 353 14.01 7.37 16.94
C PRO A 353 14.12 8.48 17.99
N ARG A 354 14.89 8.29 19.07
CA ARG A 354 15.05 9.29 20.14
C ARG A 354 15.78 10.54 19.65
N VAL A 355 16.70 10.38 18.71
CA VAL A 355 17.41 11.50 18.09
C VAL A 355 16.47 12.31 17.21
N VAL A 356 15.47 11.67 16.57
CA VAL A 356 14.40 12.38 15.85
C VAL A 356 13.61 13.27 16.79
N ASP A 357 13.27 12.80 18.00
CA ASP A 357 12.57 13.64 18.99
C ASP A 357 13.41 14.82 19.46
N SER A 358 14.72 14.61 19.69
CA SER A 358 15.64 15.70 20.01
C SER A 358 15.70 16.74 18.88
N ILE A 359 15.83 16.30 17.62
CA ILE A 359 15.81 17.21 16.46
C ILE A 359 14.53 18.04 16.42
N LEU A 360 13.36 17.42 16.63
CA LEU A 360 12.08 18.13 16.59
C LEU A 360 11.83 19.04 17.79
N THR A 361 12.55 18.83 18.88
CA THR A 361 12.57 19.73 20.05
C THR A 361 13.44 20.94 19.78
N ASP A 362 14.60 20.74 19.16
CA ASP A 362 15.60 21.78 18.94
C ASP A 362 15.29 22.65 17.70
N TYR A 363 14.54 22.12 16.73
CA TYR A 363 14.28 22.78 15.45
C TYR A 363 12.78 22.85 15.11
N ASN A 364 12.29 24.07 14.82
CA ASN A 364 10.92 24.26 14.35
C ASN A 364 10.78 24.03 12.84
N LEU A 365 10.06 22.97 12.46
CA LEU A 365 9.77 22.62 11.06
C LEU A 365 8.45 23.17 10.50
N GLU A 366 7.73 24.05 11.20
CA GLU A 366 6.41 24.55 10.75
C GLU A 366 6.41 25.20 9.36
N ASN A 367 7.53 25.80 8.97
CA ASN A 367 7.69 26.46 7.68
C ASN A 367 8.38 25.57 6.62
N THR A 368 8.53 24.27 6.89
CA THR A 368 9.11 23.32 5.93
C THR A 368 8.06 22.92 4.90
N ASP A 369 8.41 23.05 3.61
CA ASP A 369 7.52 22.71 2.50
C ASP A 369 7.40 21.20 2.29
N ALA A 370 8.52 20.48 2.43
CA ALA A 370 8.56 19.03 2.34
C ALA A 370 9.77 18.44 3.10
N ILE A 371 9.61 17.18 3.54
CA ILE A 371 10.67 16.40 4.16
C ILE A 371 11.06 15.26 3.22
N ILE A 372 12.36 15.06 3.04
CA ILE A 372 12.92 13.90 2.33
C ILE A 372 13.55 12.96 3.36
N GLY A 373 13.14 11.69 3.34
CA GLY A 373 13.45 10.71 4.37
C GLY A 373 12.47 10.76 5.55
N PRO A 374 12.71 10.03 6.65
CA PRO A 374 13.86 9.16 6.92
C PRO A 374 13.90 7.88 6.07
N VAL A 375 15.08 7.27 5.96
CA VAL A 375 15.29 6.01 5.20
C VAL A 375 15.11 4.74 6.04
N LEU A 376 14.66 4.85 7.29
CA LEU A 376 14.44 3.71 8.19
C LEU A 376 13.04 3.78 8.79
N ASN A 377 12.25 2.70 8.69
CA ASN A 377 10.84 2.66 9.12
C ASN A 377 10.64 3.13 10.57
N LYS A 378 11.50 2.72 11.51
CA LYS A 378 11.40 3.16 12.91
C LYS A 378 11.53 4.68 13.09
N ASN A 379 12.33 5.34 12.25
CA ASN A 379 12.50 6.79 12.27
C ASN A 379 11.36 7.48 11.52
N VAL A 380 10.83 6.87 10.45
CA VAL A 380 9.62 7.33 9.75
C VAL A 380 8.43 7.36 10.70
N ASP A 381 8.19 6.25 11.40
CA ASP A 381 7.13 6.11 12.41
C ASP A 381 7.21 7.21 13.46
N GLN A 382 8.41 7.45 13.99
CA GLN A 382 8.61 8.47 15.02
C GLN A 382 8.39 9.87 14.47
N LEU A 383 8.96 10.20 13.32
CA LEU A 383 8.78 11.50 12.68
C LEU A 383 7.30 11.77 12.34
N SER A 384 6.61 10.80 11.75
CA SER A 384 5.20 10.89 11.39
C SER A 384 4.32 11.16 12.62
N ARG A 385 4.57 10.46 13.74
CA ARG A 385 3.87 10.70 15.00
C ARG A 385 4.11 12.09 15.56
N SER A 386 5.37 12.53 15.57
CA SER A 386 5.75 13.83 16.14
C SER A 386 5.32 15.02 15.28
N LEU A 387 5.10 14.82 13.97
CA LEU A 387 4.62 15.85 13.04
C LEU A 387 3.10 15.88 12.81
N ASN A 388 2.33 15.01 13.45
CA ASN A 388 0.88 14.84 13.26
C ASN A 388 0.09 16.17 13.16
N ALA A 389 0.39 17.16 14.01
CA ALA A 389 -0.31 18.45 14.00
C ALA A 389 0.10 19.41 12.84
N LYS A 390 1.23 19.18 12.17
CA LYS A 390 1.85 20.14 11.24
C LYS A 390 1.51 19.88 9.75
N ASN A 391 0.99 18.69 9.44
CA ASN A 391 0.64 18.23 8.08
C ASN A 391 1.72 18.58 7.03
N ILE A 392 2.97 18.21 7.32
CA ILE A 392 4.11 18.38 6.42
C ILE A 392 4.26 17.09 5.60
N PRO A 393 4.34 17.18 4.26
CA PRO A 393 4.48 16.01 3.41
C PRO A 393 5.88 15.38 3.56
N ILE A 394 5.90 14.07 3.84
CA ILE A 394 7.11 13.29 4.03
C ILE A 394 7.29 12.35 2.83
N PHE A 395 8.32 12.58 2.02
CA PHE A 395 8.69 11.75 0.88
C PHE A 395 9.68 10.67 1.32
N LEU A 396 9.26 9.41 1.25
CA LEU A 396 10.07 8.27 1.64
C LEU A 396 10.83 7.71 0.43
N PRO A 397 12.17 7.86 0.37
CA PRO A 397 12.96 7.58 -0.83
C PRO A 397 13.20 6.08 -1.08
N PHE A 398 13.28 5.29 -0.01
CA PHE A 398 13.63 3.85 -0.03
C PHE A 398 12.75 2.98 0.86
N THR A 399 12.01 3.60 1.76
CA THR A 399 11.11 2.95 2.71
C THR A 399 9.67 3.23 2.37
N LYS A 400 8.76 2.52 3.05
CA LYS A 400 7.33 2.73 2.93
C LYS A 400 6.69 2.74 4.30
N SER A 401 5.56 3.43 4.39
CA SER A 401 4.67 3.33 5.53
C SER A 401 3.23 3.19 5.08
N GLU A 402 2.50 2.24 5.67
CA GLU A 402 1.06 2.06 5.49
C GLU A 402 0.24 2.79 6.56
N HIS A 403 0.91 3.29 7.60
CA HIS A 403 0.29 3.97 8.72
C HIS A 403 0.84 5.38 8.78
N SER A 404 -0.05 6.36 8.82
CA SER A 404 0.38 7.73 8.96
C SER A 404 -0.57 8.55 9.82
N GLN A 405 0.04 9.49 10.53
CA GLN A 405 -0.64 10.56 11.24
C GLN A 405 -0.42 11.93 10.56
N THR A 406 0.30 11.94 9.42
CA THR A 406 0.56 13.10 8.55
C THR A 406 0.49 12.68 7.08
N THR A 407 0.74 13.58 6.14
CA THR A 407 0.86 13.22 4.72
C THR A 407 2.17 12.44 4.48
N ILE A 408 2.09 11.15 4.16
CA ILE A 408 3.23 10.32 3.74
C ILE A 408 3.13 10.05 2.24
N ILE A 409 4.24 10.22 1.53
CA ILE A 409 4.37 9.90 0.12
C ILE A 409 5.38 8.76 -0.01
N ASN A 410 4.87 7.57 -0.27
CA ASN A 410 5.67 6.40 -0.61
C ASN A 410 6.09 6.53 -2.07
N THR A 411 7.37 6.80 -2.29
CA THR A 411 7.85 7.18 -3.63
C THR A 411 8.21 5.97 -4.50
N ILE A 412 8.21 4.76 -3.92
CA ILE A 412 8.48 3.49 -4.60
C ILE A 412 7.16 2.74 -4.79
N PRO A 413 6.85 2.27 -6.00
CA PRO A 413 5.66 1.45 -6.26
C PRO A 413 5.62 0.13 -5.49
N ASP A 414 4.41 -0.32 -5.16
CA ASP A 414 4.15 -1.56 -4.43
C ASP A 414 4.44 -2.82 -5.25
N GLN A 415 4.89 -3.87 -4.56
CA GLN A 415 5.18 -5.14 -5.20
C GLN A 415 3.91 -5.74 -5.81
N SER A 416 2.75 -5.55 -5.16
CA SER A 416 1.46 -5.95 -5.71
C SER A 416 1.15 -5.26 -7.02
N LEU A 417 1.47 -3.96 -7.15
CA LEU A 417 1.28 -3.22 -8.38
C LEU A 417 2.18 -3.76 -9.49
N LYS A 418 3.45 -4.06 -9.21
CA LYS A 418 4.33 -4.68 -10.20
C LYS A 418 3.81 -6.04 -10.68
N THR A 419 3.33 -6.87 -9.75
CA THR A 419 2.69 -8.15 -10.08
C THR A 419 1.46 -7.94 -10.95
N GLU A 420 0.59 -6.98 -10.61
CA GLU A 420 -0.59 -6.63 -11.40
C GLU A 420 -0.20 -6.15 -12.80
N THR A 421 0.80 -5.26 -12.94
CA THR A 421 1.30 -4.82 -14.24
C THR A 421 1.84 -5.98 -15.07
N LEU A 422 2.56 -6.93 -14.46
CA LEU A 422 3.01 -8.11 -15.20
C LEU A 422 1.83 -9.00 -15.63
N ILE A 423 0.84 -9.19 -14.77
CA ILE A 423 -0.38 -9.94 -15.11
C ILE A 423 -1.07 -9.27 -16.30
N THR A 424 -1.31 -7.96 -16.24
CA THR A 424 -1.93 -7.20 -17.34
C THR A 424 -1.13 -7.32 -18.62
N LEU A 425 0.20 -7.17 -18.55
CA LEU A 425 1.10 -7.34 -19.71
C LEU A 425 0.96 -8.73 -20.33
N ILE A 426 1.01 -9.79 -19.51
CA ILE A 426 0.89 -11.15 -20.01
C ILE A 426 -0.51 -11.38 -20.59
N ASP A 427 -1.55 -10.91 -19.94
CA ASP A 427 -2.93 -11.16 -20.36
C ASP A 427 -3.32 -10.40 -21.63
N SER A 428 -2.87 -9.15 -21.79
CA SER A 428 -3.15 -8.35 -22.99
C SER A 428 -2.39 -8.83 -24.22
N THR A 429 -1.19 -9.40 -24.03
CA THR A 429 -0.30 -9.76 -25.15
C THR A 429 -0.31 -11.25 -25.50
N ARG A 430 -0.76 -12.13 -24.59
CA ARG A 430 -0.79 -13.57 -24.84
C ARG A 430 -1.85 -13.95 -25.87
N GLN A 431 -1.56 -15.02 -26.59
CA GLN A 431 -2.47 -15.67 -27.52
C GLN A 431 -2.60 -17.15 -27.12
N ASN A 432 -1.67 -17.99 -27.58
CA ASN A 432 -1.69 -19.44 -27.39
C ASN A 432 -0.40 -19.98 -26.73
N GLN A 433 0.38 -19.12 -26.10
CA GLN A 433 1.64 -19.49 -25.48
C GLN A 433 1.46 -20.44 -24.28
N ASN A 434 2.47 -21.27 -24.06
CA ASN A 434 2.58 -22.13 -22.89
C ASN A 434 3.09 -21.32 -21.70
N LEU A 435 2.21 -20.99 -20.76
CA LEU A 435 2.56 -20.23 -19.56
C LEU A 435 3.08 -21.15 -18.45
N ILE A 436 4.28 -20.86 -17.95
CA ILE A 436 4.95 -21.61 -16.89
C ILE A 436 5.33 -20.64 -15.77
N PHE A 437 4.71 -20.79 -14.61
CA PHE A 437 4.98 -19.99 -13.42
C PHE A 437 5.91 -20.78 -12.48
N ILE A 438 7.10 -20.22 -12.21
CA ILE A 438 8.04 -20.73 -11.22
C ILE A 438 7.98 -19.79 -10.02
N THR A 439 7.32 -20.21 -8.94
CA THR A 439 6.85 -19.31 -7.87
C THR A 439 7.23 -19.79 -6.47
N ASP A 440 8.51 -19.80 -6.12
CA ASP A 440 8.98 -20.20 -4.77
C ASP A 440 8.96 -19.05 -3.75
N SER A 441 9.06 -17.79 -4.20
CA SER A 441 9.33 -16.65 -3.31
C SER A 441 8.20 -15.59 -3.27
N ILE A 442 7.00 -15.90 -3.75
CA ILE A 442 5.87 -14.96 -3.75
C ILE A 442 4.91 -15.16 -2.60
N THR A 443 4.15 -14.11 -2.29
CA THR A 443 3.05 -14.19 -1.32
C THR A 443 1.91 -15.04 -1.85
N GLN A 444 1.12 -15.65 -0.95
CA GLN A 444 -0.07 -16.40 -1.33
C GLN A 444 -1.05 -15.56 -2.17
N ASN A 445 -1.21 -14.27 -1.83
CA ASN A 445 -2.09 -13.37 -2.58
C ASN A 445 -1.62 -13.17 -4.04
N ALA A 446 -0.31 -13.01 -4.26
CA ALA A 446 0.24 -12.92 -5.62
C ALA A 446 0.09 -14.25 -6.38
N TYR A 447 0.33 -15.39 -5.72
CA TYR A 447 0.10 -16.71 -6.31
C TYR A 447 -1.36 -16.92 -6.71
N ASP A 448 -2.30 -16.58 -5.82
CA ASP A 448 -3.73 -16.71 -6.06
C ASP A 448 -4.18 -15.82 -7.23
N LYS A 449 -3.62 -14.61 -7.37
CA LYS A 449 -3.86 -13.73 -8.53
C LYS A 449 -3.38 -14.37 -9.83
N TYR A 450 -2.13 -14.84 -9.91
CA TYR A 450 -1.63 -15.52 -11.11
C TYR A 450 -2.49 -16.74 -11.47
N LYS A 451 -2.85 -17.56 -10.48
CA LYS A 451 -3.64 -18.77 -10.69
C LYS A 451 -5.08 -18.49 -11.09
N TYR A 452 -5.67 -17.42 -10.55
CA TYR A 452 -7.00 -16.97 -10.92
C TYR A 452 -7.04 -16.44 -12.35
N THR A 453 -6.07 -15.59 -12.74
CA THR A 453 -6.00 -15.02 -14.10
C THR A 453 -5.58 -16.05 -15.15
N PHE A 454 -4.67 -16.98 -14.80
CA PHE A 454 -4.14 -17.98 -15.73
C PHE A 454 -4.40 -19.41 -15.24
N PRO A 455 -5.67 -19.87 -15.16
CA PRO A 455 -6.04 -21.16 -14.57
C PRO A 455 -5.52 -22.37 -15.36
N LYS A 456 -5.18 -22.18 -16.65
CA LYS A 456 -4.60 -23.21 -17.53
C LYS A 456 -3.07 -23.20 -17.55
N ALA A 457 -2.43 -22.26 -16.86
CA ALA A 457 -0.97 -22.21 -16.79
C ALA A 457 -0.42 -23.31 -15.89
N THR A 458 0.83 -23.69 -16.14
CA THR A 458 1.55 -24.64 -15.29
C THR A 458 2.20 -23.89 -14.14
N PHE A 459 1.95 -24.31 -12.90
CA PHE A 459 2.59 -23.75 -11.71
C PHE A 459 3.59 -24.76 -11.15
N PHE A 460 4.86 -24.37 -11.06
CA PHE A 460 5.95 -25.16 -10.54
C PHE A 460 6.55 -24.48 -9.32
N GLN A 461 6.70 -25.22 -8.22
CA GLN A 461 7.35 -24.73 -7.01
C GLN A 461 8.60 -25.59 -6.76
N PRO A 462 9.80 -25.01 -6.91
CA PRO A 462 11.06 -25.68 -6.58
C PRO A 462 11.09 -26.18 -5.14
N GLU A 463 11.46 -27.45 -4.94
CA GLU A 463 11.70 -28.02 -3.60
C GLU A 463 13.10 -27.69 -3.06
N LYS A 464 14.02 -27.29 -3.96
CA LYS A 464 15.42 -26.97 -3.67
C LYS A 464 15.71 -25.51 -4.05
N THR A 465 16.88 -25.01 -3.66
CA THR A 465 17.36 -23.67 -4.05
C THR A 465 17.90 -23.61 -5.49
N TYR A 466 17.51 -24.56 -6.34
CA TYR A 466 17.84 -24.66 -7.76
C TYR A 466 16.81 -25.59 -8.44
N ILE A 467 16.75 -25.56 -9.77
CA ILE A 467 15.92 -26.46 -10.59
C ILE A 467 16.84 -27.29 -11.49
N GLU A 468 16.56 -28.60 -11.60
CA GLU A 468 17.30 -29.46 -12.53
C GLU A 468 16.90 -29.14 -13.98
N PRO A 469 17.82 -29.10 -14.95
CA PRO A 469 17.49 -28.74 -16.33
C PRO A 469 16.35 -29.56 -16.96
N GLU A 470 16.29 -30.87 -16.66
CA GLU A 470 15.23 -31.74 -17.17
C GLU A 470 13.86 -31.44 -16.52
N GLU A 471 13.80 -30.93 -15.28
CA GLU A 471 12.55 -30.49 -14.66
C GLU A 471 11.95 -29.33 -15.45
N LEU A 472 12.77 -28.32 -15.81
CA LEU A 472 12.32 -27.21 -16.65
C LEU A 472 11.89 -27.69 -18.03
N LYS A 473 12.70 -28.52 -18.67
CA LYS A 473 12.45 -29.03 -20.02
C LYS A 473 11.12 -29.78 -20.13
N ASN A 474 10.75 -30.55 -19.10
CA ASN A 474 9.47 -31.28 -19.05
C ASN A 474 8.24 -30.35 -19.01
N LEU A 475 8.42 -29.07 -18.67
CA LEU A 475 7.34 -28.07 -18.67
C LEU A 475 7.20 -27.38 -20.04
N LEU A 476 8.21 -27.46 -20.91
CA LEU A 476 8.25 -26.79 -22.21
C LEU A 476 7.46 -27.56 -23.27
N LYS A 477 6.90 -26.83 -24.23
CA LYS A 477 6.21 -27.38 -25.40
C LYS A 477 6.92 -26.94 -26.68
N PRO A 478 7.28 -27.88 -27.59
CA PRO A 478 8.05 -27.55 -28.80
C PRO A 478 7.21 -26.80 -29.86
N ASP A 479 5.90 -27.02 -29.90
CA ASP A 479 5.00 -26.45 -30.92
C ASP A 479 4.37 -25.11 -30.50
N GLN A 480 4.82 -24.54 -29.38
CA GLN A 480 4.31 -23.29 -28.81
C GLN A 480 5.47 -22.44 -28.31
N GLU A 481 5.30 -21.12 -28.32
CA GLU A 481 6.19 -20.26 -27.55
C GLU A 481 5.92 -20.47 -26.05
N ASN A 482 6.99 -20.59 -25.28
CA ASN A 482 6.96 -20.86 -23.85
C ASN A 482 7.29 -19.57 -23.10
N TRP A 483 6.34 -19.08 -22.31
CA TRP A 483 6.56 -17.93 -21.45
C TRP A 483 6.82 -18.42 -20.03
N VAL A 484 8.05 -18.23 -19.57
CA VAL A 484 8.48 -18.60 -18.23
C VAL A 484 8.41 -17.36 -17.35
N ILE A 485 7.51 -17.38 -16.37
CA ILE A 485 7.37 -16.34 -15.36
C ILE A 485 8.15 -16.81 -14.13
N LEU A 486 9.26 -16.15 -13.84
CA LEU A 486 10.18 -16.52 -12.77
C LEU A 486 10.05 -15.54 -11.60
N GLU A 487 9.42 -16.01 -10.53
CA GLU A 487 9.16 -15.25 -9.31
C GLU A 487 9.92 -15.85 -8.12
N THR A 488 11.23 -15.57 -8.09
CA THR A 488 12.15 -16.10 -7.10
C THR A 488 13.03 -15.02 -6.50
N THR A 489 13.41 -15.19 -5.24
CA THR A 489 14.46 -14.40 -4.56
C THR A 489 15.74 -15.20 -4.35
N HIS A 490 15.77 -16.47 -4.79
CA HIS A 490 16.91 -17.36 -4.64
C HIS A 490 17.81 -17.31 -5.88
N LYS A 491 19.05 -16.86 -5.68
CA LYS A 491 20.07 -16.80 -6.74
C LYS A 491 20.27 -18.11 -7.50
N GLY A 492 20.32 -19.24 -6.79
CA GLY A 492 20.51 -20.55 -7.43
C GLY A 492 19.33 -20.96 -8.31
N VAL A 493 18.10 -20.59 -7.96
CA VAL A 493 16.92 -20.80 -8.80
C VAL A 493 17.00 -19.90 -10.03
N THR A 494 17.35 -18.62 -9.85
CA THR A 494 17.57 -17.70 -10.98
C THR A 494 18.63 -18.23 -11.94
N GLU A 495 19.80 -18.60 -11.45
CA GLU A 495 20.90 -19.11 -12.26
C GLU A 495 20.52 -20.38 -13.03
N SER A 496 19.95 -21.37 -12.34
CA SER A 496 19.58 -22.65 -12.95
C SER A 496 18.48 -22.49 -14.00
N VAL A 497 17.43 -21.71 -13.71
CA VAL A 497 16.32 -21.47 -14.66
C VAL A 497 16.80 -20.70 -15.88
N VAL A 498 17.48 -19.57 -15.68
CA VAL A 498 17.89 -18.70 -16.80
C VAL A 498 18.87 -19.44 -17.73
N ASN A 499 19.87 -20.13 -17.18
CA ASN A 499 20.83 -20.87 -18.00
C ASN A 499 20.18 -22.07 -18.72
N SER A 500 19.29 -22.82 -18.05
CA SER A 500 18.60 -23.95 -18.68
C SER A 500 17.62 -23.47 -19.75
N ALA A 501 16.85 -22.42 -19.47
CA ALA A 501 15.96 -21.79 -20.45
C ALA A 501 16.76 -21.30 -21.66
N TYR A 502 17.91 -20.65 -21.45
CA TYR A 502 18.76 -20.22 -22.57
C TYR A 502 19.25 -21.40 -23.40
N LYS A 503 19.80 -22.44 -22.76
CA LYS A 503 20.28 -23.66 -23.43
C LYS A 503 19.20 -24.34 -24.28
N TYR A 504 17.95 -24.34 -23.81
CA TYR A 504 16.82 -24.92 -24.56
C TYR A 504 16.16 -23.93 -25.53
N ASN A 505 16.56 -22.67 -25.58
CA ASN A 505 15.99 -21.71 -26.52
C ASN A 505 16.46 -21.98 -27.95
N LYS A 506 15.59 -21.77 -28.95
CA LYS A 506 15.88 -21.89 -30.38
C LYS A 506 17.01 -20.99 -30.87
N SER A 507 17.33 -19.93 -30.14
CA SER A 507 18.49 -19.07 -30.41
C SER A 507 19.82 -19.72 -30.02
N PHE A 508 19.82 -20.68 -29.10
CA PHE A 508 21.02 -21.40 -28.69
C PHE A 508 21.46 -22.39 -29.78
N ILE A 509 22.75 -22.36 -30.10
CA ILE A 509 23.41 -23.27 -31.05
C ILE A 509 24.46 -24.04 -30.26
N GLU A 510 24.34 -25.37 -30.24
CA GLU A 510 25.35 -26.22 -29.62
C GLU A 510 26.63 -26.22 -30.46
N GLU A 511 27.75 -25.75 -29.89
CA GLU A 511 29.01 -25.53 -30.62
C GLU A 511 29.55 -26.80 -31.28
N GLU A 512 29.47 -27.94 -30.59
CA GLU A 512 30.05 -29.21 -31.05
C GLU A 512 29.25 -29.84 -32.20
N THR A 513 27.93 -29.66 -32.22
CA THR A 513 27.02 -30.36 -33.13
C THR A 513 26.38 -29.43 -34.17
N GLY A 514 26.44 -28.12 -33.97
CA GLY A 514 25.70 -27.12 -34.73
C GLY A 514 24.17 -27.22 -34.56
N LYS A 515 23.69 -28.06 -33.64
CA LYS A 515 22.26 -28.33 -33.48
C LYS A 515 21.58 -27.17 -32.74
N LYS A 516 20.43 -26.75 -33.28
CA LYS A 516 19.54 -25.80 -32.61
C LYS A 516 18.54 -26.52 -31.73
N SER A 517 18.17 -25.89 -30.63
CA SER A 517 17.00 -26.32 -29.86
C SER A 517 15.69 -25.96 -30.58
N ASN A 518 14.61 -26.66 -30.23
CA ASN A 518 13.31 -26.50 -30.87
C ASN A 518 12.32 -25.63 -30.07
N TYR A 519 12.70 -25.14 -28.87
CA TYR A 519 11.78 -24.38 -28.03
C TYR A 519 11.97 -22.87 -28.23
N ASP A 520 10.89 -22.15 -28.48
CA ASP A 520 10.90 -20.69 -28.35
C ASP A 520 10.57 -20.32 -26.90
N ILE A 521 11.46 -19.60 -26.22
CA ILE A 521 11.32 -19.30 -24.78
C ILE A 521 11.48 -17.81 -24.55
N LYS A 522 10.54 -17.23 -23.79
CA LYS A 522 10.60 -15.86 -23.27
C LYS A 522 10.55 -15.88 -21.74
N LEU A 523 11.36 -15.03 -21.10
CA LEU A 523 11.45 -14.95 -19.64
C LEU A 523 10.79 -13.67 -19.11
N PHE A 524 10.05 -13.79 -18.01
CA PHE A 524 9.38 -12.70 -17.33
C PHE A 524 9.63 -12.70 -15.82
N THR A 525 9.59 -11.52 -15.17
CA THR A 525 9.49 -11.41 -13.70
C THR A 525 8.81 -10.11 -13.27
N SER A 526 8.02 -10.14 -12.20
CA SER A 526 7.39 -8.92 -11.66
C SER A 526 8.39 -8.03 -10.93
N ASP A 527 9.56 -8.53 -10.55
CA ASP A 527 10.60 -7.71 -9.95
C ASP A 527 11.99 -8.27 -10.22
N ARG A 528 12.82 -7.48 -10.88
CA ARG A 528 14.25 -7.77 -11.02
C ARG A 528 14.96 -7.48 -9.70
N ASN A 529 14.79 -8.40 -8.75
CA ASN A 529 15.35 -8.30 -7.42
C ASN A 529 16.87 -8.62 -7.39
N GLN A 530 17.44 -8.75 -6.20
CA GLN A 530 18.88 -8.99 -6.03
C GLN A 530 19.36 -10.30 -6.70
N ALA A 531 18.54 -11.36 -6.72
CA ALA A 531 18.90 -12.63 -7.33
C ALA A 531 19.19 -12.47 -8.85
N PHE A 532 18.41 -11.62 -9.53
CA PHE A 532 18.65 -11.28 -10.93
C PHE A 532 19.79 -10.28 -11.15
N ARG A 533 20.04 -9.37 -10.20
CA ARG A 533 21.14 -8.39 -10.31
C ARG A 533 22.52 -9.02 -10.11
N GLU A 534 22.59 -10.10 -9.35
CA GLU A 534 23.83 -10.86 -9.16
C GLU A 534 24.08 -11.89 -10.27
N PHE A 535 23.11 -12.12 -11.15
CA PHE A 535 23.25 -12.98 -12.31
C PHE A 535 24.06 -12.29 -13.40
N LEU A 536 25.06 -12.99 -13.94
CA LEU A 536 26.08 -12.37 -14.79
C LEU A 536 25.92 -12.66 -16.29
N ASN A 537 25.05 -13.57 -16.71
CA ASN A 537 24.92 -13.97 -18.11
C ASN A 537 23.90 -13.10 -18.88
N ASN A 538 24.33 -11.90 -19.28
CA ASN A 538 23.48 -10.97 -20.04
C ASN A 538 23.06 -11.52 -21.41
N GLU A 539 23.89 -12.36 -22.04
CA GLU A 539 23.53 -13.01 -23.31
C GLU A 539 22.29 -13.87 -23.14
N ALA A 540 22.24 -14.71 -22.10
CA ALA A 540 21.07 -15.51 -21.78
C ALA A 540 19.81 -14.64 -21.61
N LEU A 541 19.90 -13.52 -20.87
CA LEU A 541 18.77 -12.60 -20.68
C LEU A 541 18.29 -11.97 -21.99
N CYS A 542 19.22 -11.57 -22.86
CA CYS A 542 18.92 -11.01 -24.20
C CYS A 542 18.24 -12.03 -25.11
N GLN A 543 18.81 -13.23 -25.18
CA GLN A 543 18.28 -14.31 -26.01
C GLN A 543 16.93 -14.83 -25.52
N LEU A 544 16.66 -14.74 -24.22
CA LEU A 544 15.36 -15.03 -23.61
C LEU A 544 14.37 -13.85 -23.67
N ARG A 545 14.73 -12.75 -24.34
CA ARG A 545 13.90 -11.54 -24.45
C ARG A 545 13.36 -11.09 -23.09
N PHE A 546 14.21 -11.15 -22.07
CA PHE A 546 13.84 -11.02 -20.66
C PHE A 546 13.06 -9.72 -20.43
N THR A 547 11.82 -9.86 -19.94
CA THR A 547 10.92 -8.73 -19.69
C THR A 547 10.61 -8.63 -18.21
N TYR A 548 10.74 -7.45 -17.62
CA TYR A 548 10.51 -7.28 -16.19
C TYR A 548 9.89 -5.93 -15.86
N ILE A 549 9.20 -5.90 -14.72
CA ILE A 549 8.61 -4.68 -14.18
C ILE A 549 9.59 -4.02 -13.21
N SER A 550 9.79 -2.71 -13.35
CA SER A 550 10.73 -1.95 -12.52
C SER A 550 10.17 -0.61 -12.08
N ALA A 551 10.60 -0.17 -10.91
CA ALA A 551 10.35 1.18 -10.41
C ALA A 551 11.32 2.22 -11.01
N SER A 552 12.42 1.77 -11.62
CA SER A 552 13.47 2.64 -12.16
C SER A 552 14.20 2.05 -13.36
N LYS A 553 14.78 2.92 -14.20
CA LYS A 553 15.65 2.54 -15.32
C LYS A 553 17.10 2.26 -14.92
N TYR A 554 17.43 2.24 -13.62
CA TYR A 554 18.82 2.07 -13.16
C TYR A 554 19.52 0.87 -13.78
N ASP A 555 18.85 -0.26 -13.93
CA ASP A 555 19.47 -1.47 -14.46
C ASP A 555 19.79 -1.41 -15.98
N ILE A 556 19.38 -0.33 -16.67
CA ILE A 556 19.66 -0.06 -18.09
C ILE A 556 20.92 0.84 -18.23
N LEU A 557 21.21 1.70 -17.24
CA LEU A 557 22.34 2.66 -17.21
C LEU A 557 22.64 3.36 -18.55
N GLU A 558 21.62 3.88 -19.24
CA GLU A 558 21.86 4.77 -20.38
C GLU A 558 22.63 6.01 -19.93
N SER A 559 23.78 6.26 -20.54
CA SER A 559 24.55 7.48 -20.26
C SER A 559 23.69 8.71 -20.57
N ASN A 560 23.58 9.60 -19.60
CA ASN A 560 22.86 10.86 -19.73
C ASN A 560 23.71 12.02 -19.19
N THR A 561 23.26 13.25 -19.43
CA THR A 561 24.02 14.46 -19.05
C THR A 561 24.30 14.56 -17.54
N ILE A 562 23.43 14.00 -16.69
CA ILE A 562 23.64 14.00 -15.24
C ILE A 562 24.72 12.99 -14.84
N ILE A 563 24.70 11.79 -15.43
CA ILE A 563 25.72 10.76 -15.23
C ILE A 563 27.10 11.25 -15.70
N GLU A 564 27.18 11.86 -16.88
CA GLU A 564 28.46 12.37 -17.42
C GLU A 564 29.01 13.53 -16.59
N LYS A 565 28.14 14.47 -16.16
CA LYS A 565 28.55 15.55 -15.24
C LYS A 565 29.05 15.00 -13.91
N TYR A 566 28.38 13.99 -13.36
CA TYR A 566 28.80 13.35 -12.13
C TYR A 566 30.15 12.67 -12.29
N LYS A 567 30.32 11.86 -13.35
CA LYS A 567 31.57 11.15 -13.65
C LYS A 567 32.73 12.10 -13.89
N SER A 568 32.50 13.19 -14.62
CA SER A 568 33.51 14.25 -14.81
C SER A 568 33.95 14.90 -13.50
N LYS A 569 33.02 15.10 -12.56
CA LYS A 569 33.31 15.75 -11.28
C LYS A 569 33.92 14.82 -10.23
N TYR A 570 33.47 13.56 -10.15
CA TYR A 570 33.82 12.63 -9.08
C TYR A 570 34.71 11.46 -9.53
N GLY A 571 34.93 11.30 -10.84
CA GLY A 571 35.81 10.27 -11.40
C GLY A 571 35.21 8.86 -11.46
N HIS A 572 33.95 8.68 -11.06
CA HIS A 572 33.24 7.40 -11.11
C HIS A 572 31.76 7.60 -11.43
N THR A 573 31.08 6.53 -11.84
CA THR A 573 29.63 6.53 -12.12
C THR A 573 28.84 6.75 -10.81
N PRO A 574 27.73 7.50 -10.83
CA PRO A 574 26.86 7.63 -9.66
C PRO A 574 26.21 6.29 -9.29
N SER A 575 25.99 6.08 -7.99
CA SER A 575 25.20 4.93 -7.53
C SER A 575 23.71 5.16 -7.78
N ARG A 576 22.90 4.09 -7.71
CA ARG A 576 21.42 4.20 -7.75
C ARG A 576 20.86 5.14 -6.68
N TYR A 577 21.55 5.26 -5.54
CA TYR A 577 21.10 6.11 -4.45
C TYR A 577 21.31 7.60 -4.77
N VAL A 578 22.39 7.94 -5.48
CA VAL A 578 22.64 9.30 -6.00
C VAL A 578 21.55 9.67 -7.02
N LEU A 579 21.31 8.82 -8.02
CA LEU A 579 20.35 9.10 -9.10
C LEU A 579 18.91 9.15 -8.58
N ARG A 580 18.53 8.22 -7.68
CA ARG A 580 17.23 8.25 -7.02
C ARG A 580 17.02 9.54 -6.23
N ALA A 581 18.00 9.95 -5.42
CA ALA A 581 17.92 11.16 -4.63
C ALA A 581 17.89 12.41 -5.51
N PHE A 582 18.61 12.41 -6.63
CA PHE A 582 18.54 13.47 -7.63
C PHE A 582 17.12 13.61 -8.20
N ASP A 583 16.60 12.55 -8.82
CA ASP A 583 15.30 12.59 -9.49
C ASP A 583 14.17 12.94 -8.52
N LEU A 584 14.15 12.33 -7.33
CA LEU A 584 13.13 12.60 -6.32
C LEU A 584 13.19 14.04 -5.81
N THR A 585 14.37 14.55 -5.49
CA THR A 585 14.50 15.93 -5.01
C THR A 585 14.12 16.93 -6.09
N TYR A 586 14.50 16.64 -7.34
CA TYR A 586 14.17 17.50 -8.47
C TYR A 586 12.66 17.52 -8.75
N ASP A 587 11.99 16.36 -8.69
CA ASP A 587 10.53 16.23 -8.76
C ASP A 587 9.83 17.07 -7.69
N ILE A 588 10.24 16.95 -6.42
CA ILE A 588 9.69 17.71 -5.31
C ILE A 588 9.84 19.22 -5.54
N LEU A 589 11.02 19.67 -5.94
CA LEU A 589 11.29 21.10 -6.19
C LEU A 589 10.47 21.65 -7.35
N LEU A 590 10.34 20.89 -8.44
CA LEU A 590 9.53 21.27 -9.59
C LEU A 590 8.03 21.29 -9.25
N ARG A 591 7.53 20.32 -8.49
CA ARG A 591 6.13 20.31 -8.02
C ARG A 591 5.83 21.49 -7.09
N LEU A 592 6.76 21.84 -6.20
CA LEU A 592 6.65 23.06 -5.37
C LEU A 592 6.71 24.34 -6.22
N ALA A 593 7.49 24.34 -7.30
CA ALA A 593 7.56 25.47 -8.21
C ALA A 593 6.35 25.56 -9.15
N TYR A 594 5.64 24.45 -9.35
CA TYR A 594 4.40 24.36 -10.12
C TYR A 594 3.18 24.72 -9.26
N GLU A 595 2.90 23.99 -8.17
CA GLU A 595 1.65 24.16 -7.37
C GLU A 595 1.84 25.01 -6.10
N GLY A 596 3.07 25.20 -5.64
CA GLY A 596 3.38 25.96 -4.43
C GLY A 596 3.20 25.23 -3.11
N ASN A 597 2.48 24.09 -3.07
CA ASN A 597 2.41 23.22 -1.91
C ASN A 597 2.15 21.76 -2.31
N LEU A 598 2.53 20.81 -1.45
CA LEU A 598 2.43 19.36 -1.71
C LEU A 598 1.52 18.64 -0.69
N LYS A 599 0.60 19.36 -0.05
CA LYS A 599 -0.23 18.82 1.05
C LYS A 599 -1.47 18.07 0.57
N ASN A 600 -1.77 18.09 -0.73
CA ASN A 600 -2.96 17.48 -1.31
C ASN A 600 -2.67 16.87 -2.69
N GLU A 601 -3.64 16.13 -3.22
CA GLU A 601 -3.57 15.48 -4.53
C GLU A 601 -3.15 16.41 -5.67
N LYS A 602 -3.62 17.68 -5.65
CA LYS A 602 -3.27 18.66 -6.68
C LYS A 602 -1.76 18.90 -6.74
N GLY A 603 -1.11 19.05 -5.58
CA GLY A 603 0.35 19.22 -5.48
C GLY A 603 1.16 18.00 -5.94
N LEU A 604 0.55 16.82 -5.94
CA LEU A 604 1.18 15.56 -6.31
C LEU A 604 0.84 15.11 -7.75
N ASN A 605 0.01 15.87 -8.46
CA ASN A 605 -0.17 15.76 -9.91
C ASN A 605 0.79 16.70 -10.63
N PRO A 606 1.23 16.40 -11.86
CA PRO A 606 0.87 15.29 -12.76
C PRO A 606 1.88 14.11 -12.74
N TYR A 607 1.75 13.18 -13.70
CA TYR A 607 2.72 12.13 -14.01
C TYR A 607 4.03 12.73 -14.59
N THR A 608 5.17 12.45 -13.96
CA THR A 608 6.49 12.94 -14.35
C THR A 608 7.50 11.81 -14.57
N GLU A 609 8.53 12.08 -15.38
CA GLU A 609 9.69 11.22 -15.61
C GLU A 609 10.97 12.05 -15.60
N TYR A 610 12.04 11.47 -15.09
CA TYR A 610 13.38 12.05 -15.06
C TYR A 610 14.42 11.05 -15.60
N ASN A 611 15.63 11.04 -15.04
CA ASN A 611 16.73 10.24 -15.57
C ASN A 611 16.44 8.75 -15.43
N GLU A 612 16.03 8.32 -14.24
CA GLU A 612 15.76 6.92 -13.96
C GLU A 612 14.38 6.66 -13.38
N ASN A 613 13.76 7.68 -12.79
CA ASN A 613 12.55 7.51 -12.00
C ASN A 613 11.36 8.24 -12.62
N ARG A 614 10.20 7.63 -12.43
CA ARG A 614 8.89 8.14 -12.80
C ARG A 614 8.04 8.30 -11.55
N PHE A 615 7.15 9.28 -11.55
CA PHE A 615 6.29 9.58 -10.42
C PHE A 615 4.86 9.88 -10.85
N ALA A 616 3.93 9.07 -10.37
CA ALA A 616 2.49 9.30 -10.44
C ALA A 616 1.92 8.91 -9.08
N TYR A 617 1.33 9.82 -8.33
CA TYR A 617 0.93 9.56 -6.96
C TYR A 617 -0.59 9.35 -6.86
N SER A 618 -1.01 8.24 -6.26
CA SER A 618 -2.41 7.97 -5.94
C SER A 618 -2.62 7.93 -4.43
N LYS A 619 -3.74 8.50 -3.97
CA LYS A 619 -4.09 8.48 -2.55
C LYS A 619 -4.67 7.12 -2.17
N SER A 620 -4.18 6.55 -1.08
CA SER A 620 -4.73 5.31 -0.52
C SER A 620 -6.11 5.56 0.10
N PHE A 621 -7.03 4.60 -0.05
CA PHE A 621 -8.40 4.73 0.43
C PHE A 621 -8.46 4.98 1.95
N MET A 622 -9.13 6.06 2.36
CA MET A 622 -9.34 6.44 3.77
C MET A 622 -8.06 6.68 4.59
N SER A 623 -6.94 7.05 3.96
CA SER A 623 -5.69 7.43 4.65
C SER A 623 -5.01 8.64 3.99
N ASP A 624 -4.11 9.33 4.71
CA ASP A 624 -3.24 10.38 4.16
C ASP A 624 -1.90 9.82 3.65
N VAL A 625 -1.95 8.59 3.10
CA VAL A 625 -0.81 7.93 2.47
C VAL A 625 -0.99 7.96 0.97
N TYR A 626 0.03 8.45 0.26
CA TYR A 626 0.12 8.45 -1.19
C TYR A 626 1.12 7.40 -1.65
N GLN A 627 0.79 6.70 -2.74
CA GLN A 627 1.61 5.67 -3.35
C GLN A 627 2.02 6.09 -4.75
N ASN A 628 3.31 5.98 -5.07
CA ASN A 628 3.75 6.07 -6.45
C ASN A 628 3.23 4.85 -7.24
N THR A 629 2.55 5.08 -8.35
CA THR A 629 2.02 4.06 -9.25
C THR A 629 2.78 3.96 -10.56
N ALA A 630 3.74 4.85 -10.80
CA ALA A 630 4.47 4.86 -12.06
C ALA A 630 5.53 3.76 -12.12
N LEU A 631 5.50 2.99 -13.21
CA LEU A 631 6.34 1.82 -13.43
C LEU A 631 6.98 1.88 -14.83
N TYR A 632 7.99 1.03 -15.02
CA TYR A 632 8.57 0.71 -16.31
C TYR A 632 8.36 -0.77 -16.61
N ILE A 633 8.04 -1.06 -17.86
CA ILE A 633 8.11 -2.40 -18.43
C ILE A 633 9.37 -2.42 -19.28
N ILE A 634 10.37 -3.19 -18.87
CA ILE A 634 11.69 -3.19 -19.50
C ILE A 634 11.89 -4.54 -20.17
N GLN A 635 12.27 -4.54 -21.45
CA GLN A 635 12.54 -5.74 -22.22
C GLN A 635 13.97 -5.71 -22.78
N TYR A 636 14.70 -6.80 -22.56
CA TYR A 636 15.94 -7.09 -23.26
C TYR A 636 15.66 -7.59 -24.68
N LEU A 637 16.46 -7.12 -25.64
CA LEU A 637 16.39 -7.52 -27.04
C LEU A 637 17.55 -8.45 -27.42
N PRO A 638 17.40 -9.33 -28.43
CA PRO A 638 18.45 -10.30 -28.82
C PRO A 638 19.77 -9.68 -29.30
N ASP A 639 19.77 -8.40 -29.66
CA ASP A 639 20.93 -7.61 -30.12
C ASP A 639 21.61 -6.82 -28.99
N PHE A 640 21.32 -7.15 -27.73
CA PHE A 640 21.83 -6.49 -26.51
C PHE A 640 21.29 -5.07 -26.26
N GLU A 641 20.33 -4.62 -27.08
CA GLU A 641 19.56 -3.42 -26.80
C GLU A 641 18.51 -3.68 -25.71
N ILE A 642 18.06 -2.60 -25.06
CA ILE A 642 17.00 -2.66 -24.05
C ILE A 642 15.91 -1.68 -24.46
N GLU A 643 14.67 -2.16 -24.55
CA GLU A 643 13.50 -1.33 -24.85
C GLU A 643 12.66 -1.13 -23.58
N ILE A 644 12.17 0.08 -23.39
CA ILE A 644 11.08 0.36 -22.45
C ILE A 644 9.78 0.23 -23.24
N LEU A 645 8.99 -0.80 -22.92
CA LEU A 645 7.70 -1.01 -23.55
C LEU A 645 6.76 0.09 -23.06
N ASN A 646 6.39 0.98 -23.98
CA ASN A 646 5.37 1.99 -23.71
C ASN A 646 3.99 1.32 -23.63
N GLU A 647 3.15 1.76 -22.71
CA GLU A 647 1.75 1.31 -22.55
C GLU A 647 0.95 1.44 -23.87
N ASN A 648 1.37 2.32 -24.79
CA ASN A 648 0.77 2.52 -26.11
C ASN A 648 1.06 1.39 -27.14
N LYS A 649 1.92 0.42 -26.82
CA LYS A 649 2.27 -0.73 -27.69
C LYS A 649 1.74 -2.07 -27.15
N LEU A 650 1.01 -2.06 -26.03
CA LEU A 650 0.58 -3.27 -25.30
C LEU A 650 -0.91 -3.56 -25.41
#